data_AF-A0A927W5B0-F1
#
_entry.id   AF-A0A927W5B0-F1
#
_cell.length_a   1.000
_cell.length_b   1.000
_cell.length_c   1.000
_cell.angle_alpha   90.00
_cell.angle_beta   90.00
_cell.angle_gamma   90.00
#
_symmetry.space_group_name_H-M   'P 1'
#
loop_
_entity.id
_entity.type
_entity.pdbx_description
1 polymer ?
#
loop_
_entity_poly.entity_id
_entity_poly.type
_entity_poly.pdbx_seq_one_letter_code
_entity_poly.pdbx_strand_id
1 'polypeptide(L)'
;MKRRQKANSIPMEQKIFHTASLEANVRQITDLFRNDFTVKQRRIRNDSCGREFAVFFVDAMVNSILINDHILEPLMTSRELDRPGDPLQIARDFVIPVNEQKDLPDLSELYSELLSGSAILLADGSSSALAFGVKNLPARSIQEPESEKVLKGPREGFTENIMVNLALIRKKVRTAELRYRFAQLGTRTGTRYALCYLDGIADPSLVSKLENKLKTIEIDGILDANYIQELIRDTKFSPFRTSGSTERPDVAAAKLLEGRILLVIDGTPAVITLPFFFLEYFQVNDDYYSHYLFGSFGRILRILGFLFTISFPAFYLAMVTYHQNLLPTRLVLNLAAARQDLPFSTFWEMLGLILAFELIREGGAHIPSGFGQTLSIVGGLVLGQASVDAKLVSIPVVIIVAFSGISGLITPQLKPAVVFFRFAFLFAAAAFGLPGLFLVYCLMVWHLSTLRTFDFPYLSSLSRHRSQFLQDTFLRSPWDRMRFRPNGIAPNNGVRQTQSVLRKSSFFLLCLFLLPVLCGCGSLEEINDRSILSAAAFDLSETENPQERFRISAEVIKDHTGADSGSPKTSVTEGTGASPFLAAEDLNFAVQKPISWAHCRLIALGEPLLREEGLDGILSLFLEQEEFFLSADLVVLQPSENQVFWQPDRKVNGTTLAEILTVSAKTTGTPICSAAQACHLLRSGDSDLLLPAAVLENDEYRITGSALLAEGRLRGFLNLQETFFLQLLRSEATEGTVILPDGRSFRIFNASVQTKQVYPELPQHRQYHLQIEGAFTNAERLTVLLGPSSGDTDPDALVVSAFLRRQCLSVFDRCRDEFGTFPLASGTGGFPVKTMDLTCDVVIVDPPSKGGLL
;
A
#
# COMPACT_ATOMS: atom_id res chain seq x y z
N MET A 1 33.85 -26.54 -2.36
CA MET A 1 32.47 -26.57 -2.92
C MET A 1 32.36 -26.65 -4.45
N LYS A 2 33.45 -26.63 -5.25
CA LYS A 2 33.41 -26.77 -6.72
C LYS A 2 33.37 -28.21 -7.27
N ARG A 3 33.49 -29.25 -6.41
CA ARG A 3 33.61 -30.66 -6.83
C ARG A 3 32.31 -31.47 -6.86
N ARG A 4 31.17 -30.91 -6.45
CA ARG A 4 29.87 -31.63 -6.41
C ARG A 4 28.86 -31.20 -7.49
N GLN A 5 29.17 -30.19 -8.32
CA GLN A 5 28.25 -29.69 -9.36
C GLN A 5 28.22 -30.51 -10.66
N LYS A 6 28.97 -31.62 -10.73
CA LYS A 6 29.07 -32.46 -11.95
C LYS A 6 28.26 -33.77 -11.90
N ALA A 7 27.51 -34.01 -10.83
CA ALA A 7 26.71 -35.22 -10.68
C ALA A 7 25.23 -34.89 -10.90
N ASN A 8 24.65 -35.43 -11.97
CA ASN A 8 23.21 -35.55 -12.28
C ASN A 8 22.61 -34.69 -13.40
N SER A 9 23.38 -33.97 -14.24
CA SER A 9 22.89 -33.70 -15.59
C SER A 9 23.05 -34.97 -16.42
N ILE A 10 21.96 -35.50 -17.00
CA ILE A 10 22.01 -36.59 -17.98
C ILE A 10 23.11 -36.24 -19.01
N PRO A 11 24.05 -37.14 -19.34
CA PRO A 11 25.12 -36.84 -20.29
C PRO A 11 24.50 -36.45 -21.64
N MET A 12 24.63 -35.18 -22.03
CA MET A 12 23.94 -34.57 -23.17
C MET A 12 24.60 -34.90 -24.52
N GLU A 13 25.45 -35.93 -24.58
CA GLU A 13 26.20 -36.38 -25.77
C GLU A 13 26.19 -37.92 -25.88
N GLN A 14 25.03 -38.55 -25.72
CA GLN A 14 24.88 -39.95 -26.08
C GLN A 14 24.32 -40.05 -27.51
N LYS A 15 25.21 -40.33 -28.48
CA LYS A 15 24.79 -40.76 -29.82
C LYS A 15 23.93 -42.02 -29.68
N ILE A 16 22.72 -42.01 -30.24
CA ILE A 16 21.76 -43.12 -30.15
C ILE A 16 22.29 -44.35 -30.87
N PHE A 17 22.92 -44.13 -32.02
CA PHE A 17 22.88 -45.12 -33.08
C PHE A 17 24.15 -45.97 -33.15
N HIS A 18 24.58 -46.54 -32.04
CA HIS A 18 25.64 -47.55 -32.08
C HIS A 18 25.12 -48.92 -32.58
N THR A 19 23.80 -49.13 -32.66
CA THR A 19 23.19 -50.40 -33.06
C THR A 19 22.05 -50.19 -34.06
N ALA A 20 22.10 -50.89 -35.20
CA ALA A 20 21.00 -50.99 -36.17
C ALA A 20 19.82 -51.87 -35.69
N SER A 21 19.78 -52.21 -34.40
CA SER A 21 18.78 -53.09 -33.80
C SER A 21 17.63 -52.27 -33.22
N LEU A 22 16.42 -52.50 -33.72
CA LEU A 22 15.21 -51.85 -33.21
C LEU A 22 14.98 -52.13 -31.71
N GLU A 23 15.27 -53.35 -31.27
CA GLU A 23 14.96 -53.78 -29.91
C GLU A 23 15.80 -53.04 -28.87
N ALA A 24 17.08 -52.79 -29.16
CA ALA A 24 17.97 -52.02 -28.29
C ALA A 24 17.49 -50.57 -28.15
N ASN A 25 17.14 -49.93 -29.27
CA ASN A 25 16.68 -48.53 -29.29
C ASN A 25 15.35 -48.36 -28.57
N VAL A 26 14.41 -49.30 -28.77
CA VAL A 26 13.14 -49.30 -28.04
C VAL A 26 13.36 -49.43 -26.53
N ARG A 27 14.18 -50.39 -26.08
CA ARG A 27 14.47 -50.57 -24.65
C ARG A 27 15.05 -49.30 -24.02
N GLN A 28 15.98 -48.64 -24.71
CA GLN A 28 16.59 -47.40 -24.22
C GLN A 28 15.57 -46.27 -24.01
N ILE A 29 14.64 -46.08 -24.94
CA ILE A 29 13.58 -45.07 -24.82
C ILE A 29 12.59 -45.47 -23.71
N THR A 30 12.18 -46.74 -23.64
CA THR A 30 11.25 -47.23 -22.62
C THR A 30 11.83 -47.13 -21.20
N ASP A 31 13.13 -47.42 -21.02
CA ASP A 31 13.81 -47.29 -19.74
C ASP A 31 13.92 -45.83 -19.30
N LEU A 32 14.10 -44.91 -20.26
CA LEU A 32 14.15 -43.48 -19.96
C LEU A 32 12.79 -42.95 -19.51
N PHE A 33 11.68 -43.40 -20.11
CA PHE A 33 10.31 -43.03 -19.73
C PHE A 33 9.64 -44.07 -18.81
N ARG A 34 10.42 -44.77 -17.99
CA ARG A 34 9.88 -45.80 -17.10
C ARG A 34 8.75 -45.28 -16.21
N ASN A 35 7.65 -46.03 -16.17
CA ASN A 35 6.41 -45.73 -15.45
C ASN A 35 5.65 -44.48 -15.94
N ASP A 36 6.09 -43.85 -17.02
CA ASP A 36 5.38 -42.75 -17.66
C ASP A 36 4.37 -43.28 -18.67
N PHE A 37 3.12 -43.45 -18.24
CA PHE A 37 2.04 -43.94 -19.11
C PHE A 37 1.56 -42.91 -20.15
N THR A 38 2.08 -41.67 -20.13
CA THR A 38 1.78 -40.66 -21.15
C THR A 38 2.52 -40.94 -22.45
N VAL A 39 3.69 -41.60 -22.39
CA VAL A 39 4.41 -42.02 -23.60
C VAL A 39 3.87 -43.37 -24.05
N LYS A 40 3.29 -43.42 -25.25
CA LYS A 40 2.78 -44.64 -25.88
C LYS A 40 3.79 -45.17 -26.87
N GLN A 41 3.85 -46.49 -26.96
CA GLN A 41 4.64 -47.23 -27.93
C GLN A 41 3.72 -48.14 -28.72
N ARG A 42 3.83 -48.08 -30.05
CA ARG A 42 3.14 -48.99 -30.98
C ARG A 42 4.19 -49.69 -31.82
N ARG A 43 4.27 -51.01 -31.71
CA ARG A 43 5.08 -51.85 -32.60
C ARG A 43 4.19 -52.39 -33.71
N ILE A 44 4.70 -52.35 -34.93
CA ILE A 44 4.02 -52.86 -36.10
C ILE A 44 5.02 -53.68 -36.93
N ARG A 45 4.49 -54.69 -37.61
CA ARG A 45 5.21 -55.47 -38.60
C ARG A 45 4.50 -55.26 -39.93
N ASN A 46 5.26 -55.02 -40.99
CA ASN A 46 4.69 -54.91 -42.33
C ASN A 46 4.31 -56.29 -42.87
N ASP A 47 3.10 -56.42 -43.41
CA ASP A 47 2.56 -57.70 -43.88
C ASP A 47 3.24 -58.22 -45.16
N SER A 48 3.82 -57.32 -45.96
CA SER A 48 4.42 -57.64 -47.26
C SER A 48 5.91 -57.99 -47.16
N CYS A 49 6.69 -57.25 -46.37
CA CYS A 49 8.15 -57.42 -46.29
C CYS A 49 8.67 -57.92 -44.93
N GLY A 50 7.79 -58.09 -43.93
CA GLY A 50 8.15 -58.59 -42.60
C GLY A 50 9.01 -57.65 -41.76
N ARG A 51 9.33 -56.44 -42.24
CA ARG A 51 10.10 -55.43 -41.50
C ARG A 51 9.31 -54.95 -40.27
N GLU A 52 10.03 -54.71 -39.19
CA GLU A 52 9.45 -54.21 -37.94
C GLU A 52 9.71 -52.71 -37.75
N PHE A 53 8.70 -52.01 -37.24
CA PHE A 53 8.76 -50.60 -36.89
C PHE A 53 8.21 -50.36 -35.50
N ALA A 54 8.71 -49.32 -34.83
CA ALA A 54 8.17 -48.82 -33.57
C ALA A 54 7.87 -47.33 -33.68
N VAL A 55 6.64 -46.95 -33.31
CA VAL A 55 6.22 -45.55 -33.22
C VAL A 55 6.04 -45.17 -31.75
N PHE A 56 6.71 -44.09 -31.35
CA PHE A 56 6.57 -43.46 -30.04
C PHE A 56 5.86 -42.11 -30.16
N PHE A 57 4.95 -41.84 -29.24
CA PHE A 57 4.26 -40.55 -29.17
C PHE A 57 3.77 -40.29 -27.76
N VAL A 58 3.55 -39.01 -27.44
CA VAL A 58 2.94 -38.62 -26.16
C VAL A 58 1.43 -38.48 -26.34
N ASP A 59 0.68 -39.27 -25.59
CA ASP A 59 -0.77 -39.28 -25.57
C ASP A 59 -1.33 -37.89 -25.17
N ALA A 60 -2.47 -37.52 -25.72
CA ALA A 60 -3.10 -36.18 -25.59
C ALA A 60 -2.26 -34.96 -26.08
N MET A 61 -1.07 -35.16 -26.68
CA MET A 61 -0.30 -34.11 -27.38
C MET A 61 -0.29 -34.28 -28.91
N VAL A 62 -0.80 -35.41 -29.41
CA VAL A 62 -0.79 -35.81 -30.81
C VAL A 62 -2.19 -36.11 -31.33
N ASN A 63 -2.40 -35.99 -32.63
CA ASN A 63 -3.63 -36.45 -33.27
C ASN A 63 -3.56 -37.95 -33.52
N SER A 64 -4.33 -38.74 -32.77
CA SER A 64 -4.37 -40.19 -32.90
C SER A 64 -4.86 -40.65 -34.28
N ILE A 65 -5.74 -39.90 -34.93
CA ILE A 65 -6.27 -40.21 -36.27
C ILE A 65 -5.14 -40.09 -37.30
N LEU A 66 -4.37 -38.99 -37.27
CA LEU A 66 -3.23 -38.83 -38.18
C LEU A 66 -2.18 -39.92 -38.00
N ILE A 67 -1.93 -40.37 -36.76
CA ILE A 67 -1.00 -41.46 -36.50
C ILE A 67 -1.54 -42.78 -37.07
N ASN A 68 -2.80 -43.11 -36.82
CA ASN A 68 -3.36 -44.38 -37.26
C ASN A 68 -3.47 -44.45 -38.79
N ASP A 69 -4.08 -43.45 -39.41
CA ASP A 69 -4.48 -43.48 -40.82
C ASP A 69 -3.32 -43.10 -41.77
N HIS A 70 -2.38 -42.26 -41.32
CA HIS A 70 -1.31 -41.74 -42.19
C HIS A 70 0.10 -42.20 -41.81
N ILE A 71 0.29 -42.87 -40.67
CA ILE A 71 1.58 -43.44 -40.28
C ILE A 71 1.45 -44.96 -40.13
N LEU A 72 0.58 -45.47 -39.26
CA LEU A 72 0.53 -46.89 -38.95
C LEU A 72 -0.05 -47.73 -40.10
N GLU A 73 -1.20 -47.36 -40.67
CA GLU A 73 -1.83 -48.11 -41.76
C GLU A 73 -0.95 -48.20 -43.03
N PRO A 74 -0.32 -47.11 -43.52
CA PRO A 74 0.59 -47.19 -44.65
C PRO A 74 1.83 -48.04 -44.37
N LEU A 75 2.38 -47.99 -43.15
CA LEU A 75 3.52 -48.81 -42.76
C LEU A 75 3.20 -50.31 -42.66
N MET A 76 1.95 -50.68 -42.38
CA MET A 76 1.52 -52.08 -42.32
C MET A 76 1.24 -52.67 -43.70
N THR A 77 0.62 -51.89 -44.59
CA THR A 77 0.05 -52.38 -45.85
C THR A 77 0.92 -52.12 -47.09
N SER A 78 1.79 -51.12 -47.06
CA SER A 78 2.56 -50.71 -48.24
C SER A 78 3.57 -51.78 -48.66
N ARG A 79 3.57 -52.09 -49.96
CA ARG A 79 4.57 -52.95 -50.61
C ARG A 79 5.87 -52.23 -50.94
N GLU A 80 5.87 -50.90 -50.94
CA GLU A 80 7.04 -50.09 -51.30
C GLU A 80 8.18 -50.23 -50.29
N LEU A 81 7.88 -50.71 -49.08
CA LEU A 81 8.85 -51.02 -48.03
C LEU A 81 9.74 -52.23 -48.37
N ASP A 82 9.47 -53.01 -49.42
CA ASP A 82 10.32 -54.11 -49.85
C ASP A 82 11.54 -53.64 -50.67
N ARG A 83 11.58 -52.36 -51.05
CA ARG A 83 12.70 -51.79 -51.81
C ARG A 83 14.03 -51.94 -51.05
N PRO A 84 15.14 -52.20 -51.76
CA PRO A 84 16.47 -52.23 -51.15
C PRO A 84 16.89 -50.80 -50.75
N GLY A 85 17.28 -50.60 -49.50
CA GLY A 85 17.66 -49.30 -48.95
C GLY A 85 17.36 -49.18 -47.46
N ASP A 86 17.62 -47.99 -46.90
CA ASP A 86 17.28 -47.70 -45.50
C ASP A 86 15.74 -47.66 -45.35
N PRO A 87 15.14 -48.51 -44.50
CA PRO A 87 13.70 -48.58 -44.33
C PRO A 87 13.07 -47.24 -43.90
N LEU A 88 13.79 -46.38 -43.17
CA LEU A 88 13.27 -45.07 -42.76
C LEU A 88 13.19 -44.08 -43.93
N GLN A 89 14.18 -44.07 -44.83
CA GLN A 89 14.17 -43.21 -46.02
C GLN A 89 13.05 -43.63 -46.97
N ILE A 90 12.89 -44.95 -47.18
CA ILE A 90 11.80 -45.48 -48.00
C ILE A 90 10.44 -45.12 -47.41
N ALA A 91 10.29 -45.24 -46.09
CA ALA A 91 9.05 -44.87 -45.40
C ALA A 91 8.72 -43.38 -45.57
N ARG A 92 9.71 -42.50 -45.44
CA ARG A 92 9.55 -41.05 -45.67
C ARG A 92 9.14 -40.73 -47.10
N ASP A 93 9.88 -41.23 -48.09
CA ASP A 93 9.79 -40.75 -49.47
C ASP A 93 8.60 -41.36 -50.24
N PHE A 94 8.21 -42.60 -49.90
CA PHE A 94 7.27 -43.38 -50.71
C PHE A 94 6.03 -43.89 -49.97
N VAL A 95 6.00 -43.85 -48.64
CA VAL A 95 4.94 -44.51 -47.85
C VAL A 95 4.12 -43.52 -47.04
N ILE A 96 4.76 -42.56 -46.38
CA ILE A 96 4.11 -41.71 -45.37
C ILE A 96 3.84 -40.31 -45.95
N PRO A 97 2.56 -39.96 -46.21
CA PRO A 97 2.18 -38.68 -46.80
C PRO A 97 1.99 -37.58 -45.73
N VAL A 98 2.96 -37.39 -44.82
CA VAL A 98 2.92 -36.35 -43.79
C VAL A 98 3.81 -35.17 -44.19
N ASN A 99 3.32 -33.94 -44.07
CA ASN A 99 4.03 -32.73 -44.53
C ASN A 99 5.31 -32.45 -43.73
N GLU A 100 5.24 -32.50 -42.40
CA GLU A 100 6.38 -32.21 -41.53
C GLU A 100 7.12 -33.49 -41.18
N GLN A 101 8.31 -33.66 -41.75
CA GLN A 101 9.19 -34.81 -41.49
C GLN A 101 10.61 -34.33 -41.18
N LYS A 102 11.24 -34.90 -40.16
CA LYS A 102 12.59 -34.53 -39.74
C LYS A 102 13.42 -35.75 -39.36
N ASP A 103 14.66 -35.82 -39.84
CA ASP A 103 15.62 -36.83 -39.39
C ASP A 103 16.19 -36.46 -38.03
N LEU A 104 16.32 -37.46 -37.17
CA LEU A 104 16.84 -37.31 -35.83
C LEU A 104 18.14 -38.11 -35.70
N PRO A 105 19.30 -37.43 -35.78
CA PRO A 105 20.60 -38.09 -35.65
C PRO A 105 21.02 -38.33 -34.19
N ASP A 106 20.39 -37.64 -33.22
CA ASP A 106 20.79 -37.64 -31.81
C ASP A 106 19.62 -37.82 -30.83
N LEU A 107 19.90 -38.40 -29.66
CA LEU A 107 18.90 -38.74 -28.63
C LEU A 107 18.27 -37.47 -28.07
N SER A 108 19.08 -36.43 -27.90
CA SER A 108 18.65 -35.11 -27.45
C SER A 108 17.58 -34.52 -28.37
N GLU A 109 17.79 -34.59 -29.69
CA GLU A 109 16.81 -34.13 -30.67
C GLU A 109 15.56 -34.99 -30.67
N LEU A 110 15.72 -36.31 -30.58
CA LEU A 110 14.59 -37.24 -30.45
C LEU A 110 13.73 -36.90 -29.23
N TYR A 111 14.33 -36.64 -28.08
CA TYR A 111 13.61 -36.25 -26.87
C TYR A 111 12.90 -34.91 -27.03
N SER A 112 13.60 -33.91 -27.58
CA SER A 112 13.02 -32.60 -27.82
C SER A 112 11.79 -32.69 -28.74
N GLU A 113 11.87 -33.48 -29.81
CA GLU A 113 10.74 -33.68 -30.73
C GLU A 113 9.59 -34.45 -30.07
N LEU A 114 9.88 -35.57 -29.39
CA LEU A 114 8.87 -36.37 -28.70
C LEU A 114 8.12 -35.54 -27.66
N LEU A 115 8.84 -34.77 -26.84
CA LEU A 115 8.27 -33.88 -25.82
C LEU A 115 7.59 -32.64 -26.42
N SER A 116 7.81 -32.34 -27.70
CA SER A 116 7.11 -31.28 -28.44
C SER A 116 5.78 -31.74 -29.06
N GLY A 117 5.46 -33.03 -28.97
CA GLY A 117 4.26 -33.63 -29.56
C GLY A 117 4.45 -34.16 -30.99
N SER A 118 5.69 -34.50 -31.38
CA SER A 118 5.95 -35.21 -32.64
C SER A 118 5.82 -36.73 -32.42
N ALA A 119 5.44 -37.49 -33.46
CA ALA A 119 5.53 -38.96 -33.44
C ALA A 119 6.90 -39.40 -33.96
N ILE A 120 7.57 -40.28 -33.23
CA ILE A 120 8.91 -40.76 -33.56
C ILE A 120 8.82 -42.19 -34.10
N LEU A 121 9.33 -42.40 -35.31
CA LEU A 121 9.41 -43.71 -35.96
C LEU A 121 10.84 -44.24 -35.91
N LEU A 122 10.95 -45.50 -35.51
CA LEU A 122 12.14 -46.33 -35.58
C LEU A 122 11.85 -47.53 -36.48
N ALA A 123 12.86 -47.95 -37.26
CA ALA A 123 12.79 -49.14 -38.09
C ALA A 123 13.94 -50.08 -37.77
N ASP A 124 13.69 -51.39 -37.88
CA ASP A 124 14.75 -52.38 -37.75
C ASP A 124 15.73 -52.32 -38.93
N GLY A 125 17.03 -52.36 -38.65
CA GLY A 125 18.10 -52.18 -39.63
C GLY A 125 18.49 -50.72 -39.91
N SER A 126 17.84 -49.73 -39.30
CA SER A 126 18.21 -48.31 -39.44
C SER A 126 18.94 -47.78 -38.22
N SER A 127 19.98 -46.97 -38.46
CA SER A 127 20.75 -46.25 -37.45
C SER A 127 20.31 -44.78 -37.36
N SER A 128 19.04 -44.49 -37.64
CA SER A 128 18.46 -43.15 -37.48
C SER A 128 17.02 -43.26 -36.93
N ALA A 129 16.40 -42.12 -36.61
CA ALA A 129 15.00 -42.04 -36.24
C ALA A 129 14.33 -40.92 -37.03
N LEU A 130 13.02 -41.03 -37.26
CA LEU A 130 12.27 -40.04 -38.05
C LEU A 130 11.14 -39.45 -37.22
N ALA A 131 11.06 -38.12 -37.16
CA ALA A 131 9.96 -37.41 -36.51
C ALA A 131 8.92 -36.96 -37.53
N PHE A 132 7.64 -37.15 -37.18
CA PHE A 132 6.49 -36.68 -37.93
C PHE A 132 5.71 -35.62 -37.15
N GLY A 133 5.39 -34.51 -37.80
CA GLY A 133 4.56 -33.45 -37.25
C GLY A 133 3.09 -33.85 -37.21
N VAL A 134 2.67 -34.50 -36.13
CA VAL A 134 1.27 -34.88 -35.85
C VAL A 134 0.70 -34.17 -34.61
N LYS A 135 1.22 -32.96 -34.36
CA LYS A 135 0.96 -32.18 -33.13
C LYS A 135 -0.53 -31.82 -33.03
N ASN A 136 -1.14 -32.19 -31.91
CA ASN A 136 -2.47 -31.73 -31.51
C ASN A 136 -2.40 -31.25 -30.07
N LEU A 137 -1.66 -30.17 -29.84
CA LEU A 137 -1.53 -29.60 -28.52
C LEU A 137 -2.87 -28.98 -28.11
N PRO A 138 -3.35 -29.22 -26.88
CA PRO A 138 -4.56 -28.56 -26.39
C PRO A 138 -4.35 -27.04 -26.42
N ALA A 139 -5.15 -26.35 -27.24
CA ALA A 139 -4.92 -24.94 -27.57
C ALA A 139 -6.19 -24.07 -27.68
N ARG A 140 -7.42 -24.63 -27.65
CA ARG A 140 -8.61 -23.80 -27.93
C ARG A 140 -9.91 -24.10 -27.17
N SER A 141 -9.97 -25.16 -26.36
CA SER A 141 -11.17 -25.49 -25.55
C SER A 141 -10.98 -25.26 -24.05
N ILE A 142 -9.79 -24.84 -23.62
CA ILE A 142 -9.49 -24.57 -22.23
C ILE A 142 -9.96 -23.16 -21.91
N GLN A 143 -11.02 -23.07 -21.11
CA GLN A 143 -11.55 -21.79 -20.63
C GLN A 143 -10.63 -21.21 -19.55
N GLU A 144 -10.73 -19.90 -19.34
CA GLU A 144 -10.05 -19.24 -18.23
C GLU A 144 -10.61 -19.79 -16.91
N PRO A 145 -9.77 -20.21 -15.95
CA PRO A 145 -10.26 -20.77 -14.69
C PRO A 145 -11.08 -19.71 -13.95
N GLU A 146 -12.32 -20.05 -13.60
CA GLU A 146 -13.23 -19.10 -12.95
C GLU A 146 -12.72 -18.68 -11.57
N SER A 147 -12.01 -19.57 -10.88
CA SER A 147 -11.47 -19.36 -9.53
C SER A 147 -10.19 -18.52 -9.49
N GLU A 148 -9.41 -18.50 -10.58
CA GLU A 148 -8.08 -17.88 -10.68
C GLU A 148 -7.96 -16.97 -11.92
N LYS A 149 -8.89 -16.01 -12.07
CA LYS A 149 -8.87 -15.03 -13.17
C LYS A 149 -7.67 -14.09 -13.10
N VAL A 150 -7.18 -13.69 -14.27
CA VAL A 150 -5.87 -13.03 -14.41
C VAL A 150 -5.97 -11.76 -15.23
N LEU A 151 -5.35 -10.68 -14.74
CA LEU A 151 -5.21 -9.46 -15.52
C LEU A 151 -4.13 -9.63 -16.61
N LYS A 152 -3.02 -10.30 -16.27
CA LYS A 152 -1.89 -10.50 -17.18
C LYS A 152 -1.20 -11.84 -16.98
N GLY A 153 -1.02 -12.61 -18.05
CA GLY A 153 -0.36 -13.92 -18.04
C GLY A 153 -1.12 -14.95 -18.87
N PRO A 154 -0.69 -16.22 -18.83
CA PRO A 154 -1.42 -17.33 -19.44
C PRO A 154 -2.81 -17.48 -18.83
N ARG A 155 -3.82 -17.71 -19.67
CA ARG A 155 -5.23 -17.95 -19.27
C ARG A 155 -5.66 -19.40 -19.42
N GLU A 156 -4.70 -20.30 -19.65
CA GLU A 156 -4.99 -21.74 -19.73
C GLU A 156 -5.34 -22.24 -18.31
N GLY A 157 -6.52 -22.84 -18.14
CA GLY A 157 -6.91 -23.64 -16.98
C GLY A 157 -6.68 -25.14 -17.19
N PHE A 158 -6.79 -25.92 -16.12
CA PHE A 158 -6.93 -27.36 -16.19
C PHE A 158 -8.39 -27.74 -16.50
N THR A 159 -8.59 -29.00 -16.89
CA THR A 159 -9.88 -29.60 -17.23
C THR A 159 -10.14 -30.81 -16.35
N GLU A 160 -11.29 -31.45 -16.44
CA GLU A 160 -11.60 -32.67 -15.67
C GLU A 160 -10.83 -33.90 -16.15
N ASN A 161 -10.23 -33.86 -17.34
CA ASN A 161 -9.52 -35.00 -17.92
C ASN A 161 -8.04 -35.03 -17.50
N ILE A 162 -7.65 -36.09 -16.78
CA ILE A 162 -6.28 -36.27 -16.29
C ILE A 162 -5.22 -36.25 -17.39
N MET A 163 -5.47 -36.87 -18.55
CA MET A 163 -4.49 -36.96 -19.64
C MET A 163 -4.25 -35.59 -20.29
N VAL A 164 -5.31 -34.80 -20.47
CA VAL A 164 -5.21 -33.43 -20.97
C VAL A 164 -4.41 -32.56 -19.99
N ASN A 165 -4.68 -32.69 -18.69
CA ASN A 165 -3.94 -31.95 -17.66
C ASN A 165 -2.44 -32.29 -17.62
N LEU A 166 -2.09 -33.58 -17.74
CA LEU A 166 -0.70 -34.02 -17.82
C LEU A 166 0.00 -33.53 -19.09
N ALA A 167 -0.72 -33.48 -20.22
CA ALA A 167 -0.22 -32.89 -21.46
C ALA A 167 0.03 -31.37 -21.31
N LEU A 168 -0.83 -30.63 -20.59
CA LEU A 168 -0.64 -29.20 -20.30
C LEU A 168 0.60 -28.95 -19.43
N ILE A 169 0.82 -29.79 -18.41
CA ILE A 169 2.03 -29.71 -17.57
C ILE A 169 3.28 -29.99 -18.42
N ARG A 170 3.25 -31.04 -19.25
CA ARG A 170 4.37 -31.42 -20.15
C ARG A 170 4.66 -30.36 -21.21
N LYS A 171 3.63 -29.70 -21.75
CA LYS A 171 3.75 -28.59 -22.71
C LYS A 171 4.61 -27.45 -22.14
N LYS A 172 4.49 -27.16 -20.83
CA LYS A 172 5.28 -26.13 -20.12
C LYS A 172 6.64 -26.65 -19.65
N VAL A 173 6.72 -27.90 -19.17
CA VAL A 173 7.93 -28.51 -18.60
C VAL A 173 8.42 -29.63 -19.52
N ARG A 174 9.21 -29.24 -20.53
CA ARG A 174 9.73 -30.15 -21.57
C ARG A 174 11.06 -30.78 -21.17
N THR A 175 11.03 -31.64 -20.16
CA THR A 175 12.23 -32.38 -19.70
C THR A 175 11.89 -33.84 -19.44
N ALA A 176 12.84 -34.73 -19.72
CA ALA A 176 12.76 -36.15 -19.38
C ALA A 176 12.85 -36.41 -17.87
N GLU A 177 13.31 -35.41 -17.09
CA GLU A 177 13.32 -35.47 -15.62
C GLU A 177 11.91 -35.41 -15.02
N LEU A 178 10.89 -35.02 -15.79
CA LEU A 178 9.51 -34.99 -15.35
C LEU A 178 8.94 -36.41 -15.30
N ARG A 179 8.74 -36.91 -14.08
CA ARG A 179 8.21 -38.24 -13.81
C ARG A 179 6.73 -38.18 -13.47
N TYR A 180 5.98 -39.13 -14.01
CA TYR A 180 4.59 -39.39 -13.64
C TYR A 180 4.49 -40.78 -13.01
N ARG A 181 3.79 -40.90 -11.87
CA ARG A 181 3.42 -42.19 -11.29
C ARG A 181 1.90 -42.26 -11.19
N PHE A 182 1.33 -43.22 -11.89
CA PHE A 182 -0.11 -43.42 -11.94
C PHE A 182 -0.54 -44.48 -10.93
N ALA A 183 -1.67 -44.22 -10.28
CA ALA A 183 -2.32 -45.16 -9.38
C ALA A 183 -3.82 -44.84 -9.30
N GLN A 184 -4.55 -45.63 -8.52
CA GLN A 184 -6.00 -45.49 -8.31
C GLN A 184 -6.29 -45.38 -6.82
N LEU A 185 -7.32 -44.61 -6.47
CA LEU A 185 -7.76 -44.41 -5.10
C LEU A 185 -9.30 -44.44 -5.04
N GLY A 186 -9.84 -44.94 -3.94
CA GLY A 186 -11.28 -45.15 -3.75
C GLY A 186 -11.68 -46.61 -3.92
N THR A 187 -12.39 -47.17 -2.95
CA THR A 187 -12.74 -48.61 -2.92
C THR A 187 -13.84 -48.97 -3.94
N ARG A 188 -14.71 -48.02 -4.29
CA ARG A 188 -15.82 -48.20 -5.25
C ARG A 188 -15.59 -47.46 -6.56
N THR A 189 -15.12 -46.21 -6.52
CA THR A 189 -14.97 -45.40 -7.74
C THR A 189 -13.71 -45.72 -8.53
N GLY A 190 -12.65 -46.23 -7.89
CA GLY A 190 -11.37 -46.51 -8.56
C GLY A 190 -10.78 -45.31 -9.29
N THR A 191 -10.92 -44.11 -8.70
CA THR A 191 -10.53 -42.84 -9.33
C THR A 191 -9.03 -42.81 -9.60
N ARG A 192 -8.63 -42.54 -10.86
CA ARG A 192 -7.23 -42.48 -11.26
C ARG A 192 -6.58 -41.18 -10.77
N TYR A 193 -5.33 -41.27 -10.36
CA TYR A 193 -4.51 -40.11 -10.07
C TYR A 193 -3.10 -40.28 -10.62
N ALA A 194 -2.42 -39.16 -10.87
CA ALA A 194 -1.05 -39.09 -11.30
C ALA A 194 -0.25 -38.19 -10.36
N LEU A 195 0.80 -38.77 -9.77
CA LEU A 195 1.79 -38.06 -8.99
C LEU A 195 2.89 -37.54 -9.93
N CYS A 196 3.07 -36.22 -9.99
CA CYS A 196 4.02 -35.57 -10.88
C CYS A 196 5.13 -34.89 -10.08
N TYR A 197 6.40 -35.13 -10.44
CA TYR A 197 7.55 -34.49 -9.81
C TYR A 197 8.74 -34.42 -10.77
N LEU A 198 9.68 -33.50 -10.53
CA LEU A 198 10.95 -33.43 -11.25
C LEU A 198 12.02 -34.24 -10.50
N ASP A 199 12.46 -35.33 -11.13
CA ASP A 199 13.54 -36.17 -10.65
C ASP A 199 14.86 -35.39 -10.63
N GLY A 200 15.63 -35.52 -9.54
CA GLY A 200 16.84 -34.72 -9.31
C GLY A 200 16.61 -33.33 -8.68
N ILE A 201 15.38 -32.79 -8.69
CA ILE A 201 15.04 -31.53 -7.99
C ILE A 201 14.19 -31.80 -6.74
N ALA A 202 13.10 -32.55 -6.89
CA ALA A 202 12.19 -32.86 -5.78
C ALA A 202 12.85 -33.78 -4.75
N ASP A 203 12.50 -33.61 -3.47
CA ASP A 203 12.96 -34.48 -2.39
C ASP A 203 12.34 -35.90 -2.52
N PRO A 204 13.14 -36.96 -2.75
CA PRO A 204 12.63 -38.32 -2.88
C PRO A 204 11.90 -38.83 -1.62
N SER A 205 12.26 -38.31 -0.45
CA SER A 205 11.62 -38.68 0.81
C SER A 205 10.18 -38.17 0.89
N LEU A 206 9.93 -36.96 0.36
CA LEU A 206 8.60 -36.36 0.27
C LEU A 206 7.70 -37.15 -0.69
N VAL A 207 8.24 -37.53 -1.86
CA VAL A 207 7.52 -38.36 -2.86
C VAL A 207 7.08 -39.68 -2.24
N SER A 208 8.00 -40.37 -1.56
CA SER A 208 7.73 -41.68 -0.95
C SER A 208 6.72 -41.58 0.20
N LYS A 209 6.79 -40.54 1.04
CA LYS A 209 5.84 -40.30 2.13
C LYS A 209 4.43 -40.05 1.61
N LEU A 210 4.30 -39.19 0.60
CA LEU A 210 3.00 -38.91 -0.01
C LEU A 210 2.42 -40.17 -0.65
N GLU A 211 3.23 -40.95 -1.37
CA GLU A 211 2.78 -42.22 -1.97
C GLU A 211 2.29 -43.22 -0.90
N ASN A 212 3.03 -43.37 0.21
CA ASN A 212 2.61 -44.22 1.32
C ASN A 212 1.31 -43.71 1.96
N LYS A 213 1.18 -42.39 2.16
CA LYS A 213 -0.02 -41.80 2.74
C LYS A 213 -1.24 -42.00 1.84
N LEU A 214 -1.09 -41.84 0.52
CA LEU A 214 -2.17 -42.10 -0.44
C LEU A 214 -2.61 -43.57 -0.45
N LYS A 215 -1.67 -44.52 -0.30
CA LYS A 215 -1.97 -45.96 -0.20
C LYS A 215 -2.77 -46.34 1.05
N THR A 216 -2.65 -45.57 2.13
CA THR A 216 -3.40 -45.82 3.39
C THR A 216 -4.81 -45.24 3.39
N ILE A 217 -5.21 -44.48 2.35
CA ILE A 217 -6.53 -43.85 2.32
C ILE A 217 -7.58 -44.88 1.90
N GLU A 218 -8.49 -45.17 2.81
CA GLU A 218 -9.69 -45.97 2.56
C GLU A 218 -10.93 -45.07 2.56
N ILE A 219 -11.46 -44.79 1.37
CA ILE A 219 -12.70 -44.04 1.15
C ILE A 219 -13.48 -44.69 0.01
N ASP A 220 -14.81 -44.63 0.02
CA ASP A 220 -15.65 -45.24 -1.03
C ASP A 220 -15.35 -44.66 -2.42
N GLY A 221 -15.15 -43.35 -2.49
CA GLY A 221 -14.78 -42.70 -3.74
C GLY A 221 -14.27 -41.28 -3.55
N ILE A 222 -13.62 -40.77 -4.60
CA ILE A 222 -13.15 -39.39 -4.68
C ILE A 222 -13.93 -38.70 -5.78
N LEU A 223 -14.66 -37.64 -5.41
CA LEU A 223 -15.40 -36.79 -6.33
C LEU A 223 -14.71 -35.44 -6.57
N ASP A 224 -13.94 -34.96 -5.61
CA ASP A 224 -13.24 -33.68 -5.69
C ASP A 224 -11.82 -33.77 -5.10
N ALA A 225 -10.92 -32.91 -5.59
CA ALA A 225 -9.55 -32.80 -5.08
C ALA A 225 -9.50 -32.51 -3.58
N ASN A 226 -10.47 -31.77 -3.04
CA ASN A 226 -10.52 -31.41 -1.63
C ASN A 226 -10.65 -32.63 -0.71
N TYR A 227 -11.25 -33.73 -1.17
CA TYR A 227 -11.37 -34.97 -0.38
C TYR A 227 -9.99 -35.51 -0.04
N ILE A 228 -9.10 -35.55 -1.04
CA ILE A 228 -7.71 -35.97 -0.84
C ILE A 228 -6.98 -34.95 0.04
N GLN A 229 -7.17 -33.64 -0.20
CA GLN A 229 -6.51 -32.58 0.60
C GLN A 229 -6.81 -32.70 2.10
N GLU A 230 -8.04 -33.06 2.47
CA GLU A 230 -8.42 -33.26 3.87
C GLU A 230 -7.79 -34.53 4.46
N LEU A 231 -7.74 -35.62 3.69
CA LEU A 231 -7.24 -36.93 4.14
C LEU A 231 -5.71 -36.97 4.23
N ILE A 232 -5.00 -36.25 3.35
CA ILE A 232 -3.53 -36.17 3.38
C ILE A 232 -3.01 -35.18 4.41
N ARG A 233 -3.89 -34.45 5.11
CA ARG A 233 -3.49 -33.41 6.06
C ARG A 233 -2.93 -34.00 7.35
N ASP A 234 -1.84 -33.43 7.86
CA ASP A 234 -1.28 -33.84 9.16
C ASP A 234 -2.10 -33.27 10.32
N THR A 235 -2.63 -32.04 10.16
CA THR A 235 -3.39 -31.32 11.19
C THR A 235 -4.84 -31.08 10.75
N LYS A 236 -5.73 -31.99 11.13
CA LYS A 236 -7.14 -32.00 10.67
C LYS A 236 -7.93 -30.74 11.08
N PHE A 237 -7.75 -30.27 12.31
CA PHE A 237 -8.55 -29.18 12.90
C PHE A 237 -8.04 -27.76 12.61
N SER A 238 -6.93 -27.61 11.88
CA SER A 238 -6.39 -26.27 11.61
C SER A 238 -7.25 -25.54 10.56
N PRO A 239 -7.54 -24.23 10.73
CA PRO A 239 -8.18 -23.45 9.67
C PRO A 239 -7.24 -23.13 8.49
N PHE A 240 -5.92 -23.32 8.65
CA PHE A 240 -4.90 -23.01 7.63
C PHE A 240 -4.47 -24.21 6.81
N ARG A 241 -4.85 -24.29 5.53
CA ARG A 241 -4.53 -25.43 4.65
C ARG A 241 -3.02 -25.64 4.55
N THR A 242 -2.60 -26.91 4.58
CA THR A 242 -1.19 -27.32 4.41
C THR A 242 -0.93 -27.93 3.03
N SER A 243 -1.97 -28.03 2.20
CA SER A 243 -1.89 -28.41 0.80
C SER A 243 -2.47 -27.29 -0.06
N GLY A 244 -1.78 -26.93 -1.13
CA GLY A 244 -2.24 -25.93 -2.08
C GLY A 244 -3.08 -26.58 -3.17
N SER A 245 -3.90 -25.77 -3.84
CA SER A 245 -4.65 -26.16 -5.03
C SER A 245 -4.42 -25.12 -6.11
N THR A 246 -4.34 -25.55 -7.36
CA THR A 246 -4.23 -24.65 -8.51
C THR A 246 -5.06 -25.20 -9.67
N GLU A 247 -5.84 -24.34 -10.30
CA GLU A 247 -6.53 -24.67 -11.57
C GLU A 247 -5.67 -24.28 -12.78
N ARG A 248 -4.47 -23.75 -12.55
CA ARG A 248 -3.61 -23.20 -13.58
C ARG A 248 -2.36 -24.06 -13.87
N PRO A 249 -2.11 -24.44 -15.14
CA PRO A 249 -0.95 -25.25 -15.53
C PRO A 249 0.40 -24.54 -15.43
N ASP A 250 0.45 -23.22 -15.65
CA ASP A 250 1.67 -22.42 -15.52
C ASP A 250 2.14 -22.33 -14.06
N VAL A 251 1.20 -22.21 -13.12
CA VAL A 251 1.47 -22.25 -11.67
C VAL A 251 1.98 -23.62 -11.26
N ALA A 252 1.30 -24.68 -11.70
CA ALA A 252 1.72 -26.06 -11.48
C ALA A 252 3.15 -26.30 -12.00
N ALA A 253 3.48 -25.82 -13.20
CA ALA A 253 4.82 -25.88 -13.76
C ALA A 253 5.84 -25.09 -12.93
N ALA A 254 5.52 -23.88 -12.47
CA ALA A 254 6.40 -23.10 -11.60
C ALA A 254 6.69 -23.82 -10.27
N LYS A 255 5.67 -24.44 -9.67
CA LYS A 255 5.79 -25.23 -8.45
C LYS A 255 6.66 -26.48 -8.65
N LEU A 256 6.53 -27.19 -9.77
CA LEU A 256 7.44 -28.29 -10.14
C LEU A 256 8.90 -27.82 -10.23
N LEU A 257 9.15 -26.69 -10.90
CA LEU A 257 10.49 -26.12 -11.04
C LEU A 257 11.12 -25.65 -9.72
N GLU A 258 10.29 -25.43 -8.68
CA GLU A 258 10.73 -25.19 -7.30
C GLU A 258 11.09 -26.48 -6.53
N GLY A 259 10.81 -27.65 -7.10
CA GLY A 259 11.03 -28.96 -6.47
C GLY A 259 9.81 -29.51 -5.73
N ARG A 260 8.62 -28.94 -5.95
CA ARG A 260 7.38 -29.40 -5.32
C ARG A 260 6.78 -30.56 -6.10
N ILE A 261 5.86 -31.26 -5.46
CA ILE A 261 5.13 -32.38 -6.02
C ILE A 261 3.72 -31.91 -6.38
N LEU A 262 3.22 -32.39 -7.52
CA LEU A 262 1.83 -32.22 -7.92
C LEU A 262 1.08 -33.55 -7.84
N LEU A 263 -0.18 -33.48 -7.47
CA LEU A 263 -1.11 -34.60 -7.55
C LEU A 263 -2.28 -34.19 -8.44
N VAL A 264 -2.34 -34.80 -9.63
CA VAL A 264 -3.41 -34.60 -10.62
C VAL A 264 -4.42 -35.72 -10.46
N ILE A 265 -5.69 -35.38 -10.29
CA ILE A 265 -6.77 -36.33 -10.04
C ILE A 265 -7.70 -36.31 -11.25
N ASP A 266 -8.18 -37.48 -11.65
CA ASP A 266 -9.15 -37.60 -12.74
C ASP A 266 -10.55 -37.17 -12.27
N GLY A 267 -11.24 -36.37 -13.09
CA GLY A 267 -12.59 -35.86 -12.81
C GLY A 267 -12.65 -34.49 -12.15
N THR A 268 -11.52 -33.81 -11.91
CA THR A 268 -11.50 -32.46 -11.30
C THR A 268 -10.48 -31.54 -12.01
N PRO A 269 -10.82 -30.26 -12.24
CA PRO A 269 -9.90 -29.28 -12.82
C PRO A 269 -8.84 -28.79 -11.83
N ALA A 270 -8.92 -29.15 -10.55
CA ALA A 270 -7.99 -28.68 -9.54
C ALA A 270 -6.80 -29.64 -9.34
N VAL A 271 -5.57 -29.13 -9.46
CA VAL A 271 -4.34 -29.88 -9.18
C VAL A 271 -3.80 -29.52 -7.81
N ILE A 272 -3.50 -30.53 -6.99
CA ILE A 272 -2.99 -30.34 -5.62
C ILE A 272 -1.47 -30.12 -5.68
N THR A 273 -0.97 -29.16 -4.91
CA THR A 273 0.46 -28.83 -4.81
C THR A 273 0.99 -29.01 -3.38
N LEU A 274 2.16 -29.65 -3.25
CA LEU A 274 2.75 -30.02 -1.97
C LEU A 274 4.28 -29.85 -1.96
N PRO A 275 4.90 -29.33 -0.89
CA PRO A 275 4.27 -28.73 0.30
C PRO A 275 3.66 -27.34 0.00
N PHE A 276 2.81 -26.84 0.89
CA PHE A 276 2.22 -25.50 0.81
C PHE A 276 2.45 -24.70 2.10
N PHE A 277 3.00 -23.49 1.98
CA PHE A 277 3.41 -22.65 3.10
C PHE A 277 2.47 -21.45 3.31
N PHE A 278 2.47 -20.90 4.54
CA PHE A 278 1.59 -19.79 4.92
C PHE A 278 1.70 -18.57 4.00
N LEU A 279 2.91 -18.19 3.61
CA LEU A 279 3.11 -16.99 2.79
C LEU A 279 2.52 -17.10 1.40
N GLU A 280 2.31 -18.32 0.89
CA GLU A 280 1.79 -18.53 -0.46
C GLU A 280 0.35 -18.05 -0.60
N TYR A 281 -0.40 -17.94 0.51
CA TYR A 281 -1.70 -17.27 0.51
C TYR A 281 -1.62 -15.83 0.03
N PHE A 282 -0.49 -15.16 0.27
CA PHE A 282 -0.25 -13.79 -0.14
C PHE A 282 0.52 -13.71 -1.44
N GLN A 283 0.72 -14.80 -2.18
CA GLN A 283 1.40 -14.79 -3.47
C GLN A 283 0.39 -15.11 -4.57
N VAL A 284 0.34 -14.26 -5.59
CA VAL A 284 -0.50 -14.48 -6.77
C VAL A 284 0.40 -14.48 -8.00
N ASN A 285 0.06 -15.26 -9.01
CA ASN A 285 0.89 -15.41 -10.21
C ASN A 285 1.04 -14.10 -10.99
N ASP A 286 0.03 -13.24 -10.94
CA ASP A 286 0.05 -11.87 -11.48
C ASP A 286 1.18 -11.03 -10.87
N ASP A 287 1.61 -11.35 -9.64
CA ASP A 287 2.78 -10.73 -9.03
C ASP A 287 4.01 -10.98 -9.87
N TYR A 288 4.11 -12.11 -10.57
CA TYR A 288 5.26 -12.55 -11.36
C TYR A 288 5.21 -12.09 -12.84
N TYR A 289 4.02 -11.79 -13.36
CA TYR A 289 3.82 -11.32 -14.75
C TYR A 289 3.80 -9.79 -14.89
N SER A 290 3.66 -9.06 -13.78
CA SER A 290 3.72 -7.60 -13.71
C SER A 290 5.12 -7.10 -13.34
N HIS A 291 5.30 -5.78 -13.32
CA HIS A 291 6.55 -5.18 -12.85
C HIS A 291 6.75 -5.47 -11.36
N TYR A 292 7.99 -5.75 -10.94
CA TYR A 292 8.28 -6.25 -9.58
C TYR A 292 7.83 -5.30 -8.47
N LEU A 293 7.86 -3.97 -8.69
CA LEU A 293 7.35 -2.98 -7.73
C LEU A 293 5.83 -3.09 -7.54
N PHE A 294 5.08 -3.25 -8.64
CA PHE A 294 3.63 -3.38 -8.60
C PHE A 294 3.21 -4.67 -7.90
N GLY A 295 3.85 -5.80 -8.24
CA GLY A 295 3.62 -7.08 -7.54
C GLY A 295 3.98 -7.02 -6.05
N SER A 296 5.05 -6.30 -5.69
CA SER A 296 5.44 -6.10 -4.28
C SER A 296 4.40 -5.28 -3.51
N PHE A 297 3.93 -4.18 -4.10
CA PHE A 297 2.90 -3.35 -3.49
C PHE A 297 1.59 -4.13 -3.31
N GLY A 298 1.17 -4.88 -4.33
CA GLY A 298 0.03 -5.79 -4.25
C GLY A 298 0.16 -6.80 -3.11
N ARG A 299 1.35 -7.41 -2.94
CA ARG A 299 1.61 -8.35 -1.85
C ARG A 299 1.50 -7.72 -0.46
N ILE A 300 2.05 -6.50 -0.27
CA ILE A 300 1.91 -5.74 0.98
C ILE A 300 0.43 -5.49 1.27
N LEU A 301 -0.34 -5.07 0.27
CA LEU A 301 -1.78 -4.85 0.43
C LEU A 301 -2.54 -6.11 0.84
N ARG A 302 -2.17 -7.31 0.36
CA ARG A 302 -2.83 -8.56 0.82
C ARG A 302 -2.53 -8.87 2.28
N ILE A 303 -1.28 -8.62 2.70
CA ILE A 303 -0.84 -8.87 4.08
C ILE A 303 -1.55 -7.88 5.02
N LEU A 304 -1.53 -6.59 4.69
CA LEU A 304 -2.26 -5.56 5.44
C LEU A 304 -3.77 -5.82 5.42
N GLY A 305 -4.32 -6.19 4.27
CA GLY A 305 -5.72 -6.55 4.12
C GLY A 305 -6.11 -7.68 5.06
N PHE A 306 -5.35 -8.78 5.09
CA PHE A 306 -5.58 -9.87 6.03
C PHE A 306 -5.54 -9.42 7.50
N LEU A 307 -4.55 -8.61 7.89
CA LEU A 307 -4.45 -8.08 9.25
C LEU A 307 -5.65 -7.18 9.61
N PHE A 308 -6.05 -6.27 8.73
CA PHE A 308 -7.22 -5.41 8.96
C PHE A 308 -8.51 -6.22 9.01
N THR A 309 -8.66 -7.21 8.14
CA THR A 309 -9.86 -8.04 8.10
C THR A 309 -10.11 -8.81 9.40
N ILE A 310 -9.06 -9.33 10.04
CA ILE A 310 -9.21 -10.09 11.29
C ILE A 310 -9.24 -9.19 12.53
N SER A 311 -8.47 -8.09 12.55
CA SER A 311 -8.20 -7.33 13.78
C SER A 311 -8.89 -5.97 13.85
N PHE A 312 -9.18 -5.31 12.72
CA PHE A 312 -9.69 -3.93 12.73
C PHE A 312 -11.01 -3.75 13.48
N PRO A 313 -12.04 -4.63 13.32
CA PRO A 313 -13.27 -4.52 14.11
C PRO A 313 -13.01 -4.68 15.61
N ALA A 314 -12.20 -5.66 15.99
CA ALA A 314 -11.90 -5.97 17.37
C ALA A 314 -11.01 -4.90 18.03
N PHE A 315 -10.08 -4.30 17.28
CA PHE A 315 -9.26 -3.17 17.71
C PHE A 315 -10.12 -1.96 18.05
N TYR A 316 -11.03 -1.57 17.16
CA TYR A 316 -11.91 -0.45 17.44
C TYR A 316 -12.86 -0.74 18.62
N LEU A 317 -13.37 -1.98 18.76
CA LEU A 317 -14.14 -2.38 19.94
C LEU A 317 -13.34 -2.14 21.22
N ALA A 318 -12.09 -2.61 21.28
CA ALA A 318 -11.22 -2.45 22.45
C ALA A 318 -10.93 -0.97 22.78
N MET A 319 -10.70 -0.13 21.78
CA MET A 319 -10.43 1.30 21.97
C MET A 319 -11.65 2.04 22.56
N VAL A 320 -12.84 1.80 22.00
CA VAL A 320 -14.06 2.50 22.44
C VAL A 320 -14.58 2.01 23.80
N THR A 321 -14.30 0.75 24.15
CA THR A 321 -14.81 0.15 25.41
C THR A 321 -13.84 0.27 26.58
N TYR A 322 -12.54 0.02 26.38
CA TYR A 322 -11.56 -0.05 27.47
C TYR A 322 -10.54 1.10 27.48
N HIS A 323 -10.23 1.69 26.32
CA HIS A 323 -9.10 2.62 26.19
C HIS A 323 -9.49 3.97 25.57
N GLN A 324 -10.58 4.57 26.05
CA GLN A 324 -11.06 5.86 25.56
C GLN A 324 -10.03 6.99 25.75
N ASN A 325 -9.18 6.89 26.77
CA ASN A 325 -8.13 7.88 27.08
C ASN A 325 -7.03 7.97 26.02
N LEU A 326 -6.88 6.94 25.18
CA LEU A 326 -5.90 6.94 24.08
C LEU A 326 -6.40 7.70 22.85
N LEU A 327 -7.70 8.02 22.79
CA LEU A 327 -8.31 8.72 21.68
C LEU A 327 -8.35 10.23 21.97
N PRO A 328 -8.13 11.09 20.97
CA PRO A 328 -8.32 12.53 21.14
C PRO A 328 -9.72 12.84 21.66
N THR A 329 -9.84 13.72 22.66
CA THR A 329 -11.12 14.02 23.33
C THR A 329 -12.23 14.40 22.34
N ARG A 330 -11.89 15.16 21.29
CA ARG A 330 -12.84 15.53 20.22
C ARG A 330 -13.44 14.31 19.53
N LEU A 331 -12.61 13.30 19.26
CA LEU A 331 -13.03 12.07 18.60
C LEU A 331 -13.94 11.25 19.52
N VAL A 332 -13.59 11.14 20.81
CA VAL A 332 -14.45 10.46 21.81
C VAL A 332 -15.82 11.13 21.92
N LEU A 333 -15.87 12.46 21.98
CA LEU A 333 -17.14 13.21 22.05
C LEU A 333 -18.00 12.97 20.80
N ASN A 334 -17.41 12.98 19.61
CA ASN A 334 -18.12 12.68 18.37
C ASN A 334 -18.65 11.23 18.34
N LEU A 335 -17.86 10.27 18.82
CA LEU A 335 -18.27 8.87 18.94
C LEU A 335 -19.36 8.66 19.99
N ALA A 336 -19.32 9.39 21.10
CA ALA A 336 -20.37 9.36 22.11
C ALA A 336 -21.68 9.95 21.56
N ALA A 337 -21.62 11.09 20.87
CA ALA A 337 -22.78 11.71 20.22
C ALA A 337 -23.41 10.79 19.17
N ALA A 338 -22.60 10.11 18.36
CA ALA A 338 -23.08 9.15 17.36
C ALA A 338 -23.76 7.90 17.95
N ARG A 339 -23.65 7.67 19.27
CA ARG A 339 -24.17 6.49 19.96
C ARG A 339 -25.26 6.79 20.98
N GLN A 340 -25.61 8.07 21.18
CA GLN A 340 -26.55 8.49 22.22
C GLN A 340 -27.94 7.85 22.09
N ASP A 341 -28.37 7.57 20.86
CA ASP A 341 -29.72 7.05 20.56
C ASP A 341 -29.76 5.53 20.26
N LEU A 342 -28.65 4.81 20.48
CA LEU A 342 -28.56 3.39 20.09
C LEU A 342 -28.91 2.46 21.25
N PRO A 343 -29.76 1.44 21.03
CA PRO A 343 -30.17 0.50 22.08
C PRO A 343 -29.13 -0.59 22.35
N PHE A 344 -28.21 -0.84 21.42
CA PHE A 344 -27.21 -1.91 21.50
C PHE A 344 -25.83 -1.42 21.93
N SER A 345 -25.06 -2.32 22.57
CA SER A 345 -23.64 -2.06 22.82
C SER A 345 -22.83 -2.25 21.53
N THR A 346 -21.66 -1.59 21.45
CA THR A 346 -20.76 -1.69 20.28
C THR A 346 -20.43 -3.14 19.90
N PHE A 347 -20.32 -4.03 20.90
CA PHE A 347 -20.09 -5.45 20.65
C PHE A 347 -21.24 -6.09 19.86
N TRP A 348 -22.49 -5.87 20.28
CA TRP A 348 -23.66 -6.43 19.62
C TRP A 348 -23.91 -5.79 18.24
N GLU A 349 -23.67 -4.48 18.11
CA GLU A 349 -23.69 -3.78 16.81
C GLU A 349 -22.75 -4.45 15.79
N MET A 350 -21.48 -4.68 16.18
CA MET A 350 -20.49 -5.34 15.32
C MET A 350 -20.83 -6.78 15.02
N LEU A 351 -21.20 -7.55 16.03
CA LEU A 351 -21.49 -8.97 15.87
C LEU A 351 -22.64 -9.15 14.86
N GLY A 352 -23.72 -8.38 15.01
CA GLY A 352 -24.85 -8.40 14.10
C GLY A 352 -24.46 -8.04 12.67
N LEU A 353 -23.71 -6.95 12.49
CA LEU A 353 -23.33 -6.49 11.15
C LEU A 353 -22.30 -7.41 10.48
N ILE A 354 -21.34 -7.95 11.22
CA ILE A 354 -20.38 -8.94 10.71
C ILE A 354 -21.10 -10.21 10.28
N LEU A 355 -22.03 -10.73 11.10
CA LEU A 355 -22.83 -11.90 10.76
C LEU A 355 -23.67 -11.65 9.52
N ALA A 356 -24.35 -10.52 9.44
CA ALA A 356 -25.16 -10.19 8.29
C ALA A 356 -24.33 -10.04 7.00
N PHE A 357 -23.13 -9.44 7.10
CA PHE A 357 -22.21 -9.36 5.98
C PHE A 357 -21.74 -10.74 5.49
N GLU A 358 -21.41 -11.65 6.40
CA GLU A 358 -21.04 -13.03 6.03
C GLU A 358 -22.23 -13.82 5.46
N LEU A 359 -23.46 -13.61 5.95
CA LEU A 359 -24.67 -14.22 5.39
C LEU A 359 -24.94 -13.74 3.96
N ILE A 360 -24.82 -12.44 3.70
CA ILE A 360 -24.97 -11.88 2.35
C ILE A 360 -23.89 -12.45 1.42
N ARG A 361 -22.64 -12.52 1.89
CA ARG A 361 -21.52 -13.04 1.09
C ARG A 361 -21.66 -14.52 0.77
N GLU A 362 -22.09 -15.33 1.74
CA GLU A 362 -22.32 -16.76 1.54
C GLU A 362 -23.50 -16.98 0.59
N GLY A 363 -24.62 -16.27 0.79
CA GLY A 363 -25.77 -16.32 -0.12
C GLY A 363 -25.41 -15.87 -1.55
N GLY A 364 -24.59 -14.82 -1.68
CA GLY A 364 -24.13 -14.29 -2.96
C GLY A 364 -23.18 -15.23 -3.72
N ALA A 365 -22.45 -16.11 -3.02
CA ALA A 365 -21.53 -17.07 -3.66
C ALA A 365 -22.26 -18.19 -4.42
N HIS A 366 -23.50 -18.50 -4.05
CA HIS A 366 -24.33 -19.54 -4.69
C HIS A 366 -25.21 -18.98 -5.81
N ILE A 367 -25.09 -17.69 -6.10
CA ILE A 367 -25.88 -16.99 -7.12
C ILE A 367 -24.99 -16.73 -8.35
N PRO A 368 -25.51 -16.88 -9.58
CA PRO A 368 -24.76 -16.56 -10.79
C PRO A 368 -24.13 -15.17 -10.75
N SER A 369 -22.92 -15.05 -11.32
CA SER A 369 -22.01 -13.89 -11.18
C SER A 369 -22.63 -12.52 -11.43
N GLY A 370 -23.62 -12.40 -12.32
CA GLY A 370 -24.35 -11.14 -12.57
C GLY A 370 -25.27 -10.70 -11.43
N PHE A 371 -25.90 -11.64 -10.72
CA PHE A 371 -26.82 -11.35 -9.61
C PHE A 371 -26.10 -11.29 -8.26
N GLY A 372 -24.98 -12.02 -8.09
CA GLY A 372 -24.18 -11.99 -6.85
C GLY A 372 -23.58 -10.62 -6.53
N GLN A 373 -23.16 -9.88 -7.57
CA GLN A 373 -22.66 -8.51 -7.42
C GLN A 373 -23.79 -7.55 -7.03
N THR A 374 -24.96 -7.66 -7.66
CA THR A 374 -26.16 -6.88 -7.30
C THR A 374 -26.61 -7.17 -5.87
N LEU A 375 -26.67 -8.43 -5.45
CA LEU A 375 -27.04 -8.80 -4.08
C LEU A 375 -26.04 -8.26 -3.06
N SER A 376 -24.74 -8.25 -3.38
CA SER A 376 -23.71 -7.70 -2.49
C SER A 376 -23.84 -6.17 -2.35
N ILE A 377 -24.12 -5.46 -3.45
CA ILE A 377 -24.31 -3.99 -3.45
C ILE A 377 -25.61 -3.62 -2.73
N VAL A 378 -26.73 -4.24 -3.10
CA VAL A 378 -28.04 -3.98 -2.51
C VAL A 378 -28.02 -4.42 -1.05
N GLY A 379 -27.50 -5.61 -0.75
CA GLY A 379 -27.39 -6.13 0.61
C GLY A 379 -26.52 -5.24 1.50
N GLY A 380 -25.34 -4.82 1.04
CA GLY A 380 -24.45 -3.94 1.82
C GLY A 380 -25.02 -2.53 2.03
N LEU A 381 -25.54 -1.90 0.98
CA LEU A 381 -26.09 -0.54 1.05
C LEU A 381 -27.40 -0.50 1.83
N VAL A 382 -28.37 -1.35 1.47
CA VAL A 382 -29.70 -1.36 2.09
C VAL A 382 -29.60 -1.80 3.54
N LEU A 383 -28.83 -2.85 3.86
CA LEU A 383 -28.68 -3.26 5.26
C LEU A 383 -27.92 -2.21 6.06
N GLY A 384 -26.84 -1.64 5.52
CA GLY A 384 -26.06 -0.60 6.19
C GLY A 384 -26.90 0.65 6.48
N GLN A 385 -27.55 1.19 5.45
CA GLN A 385 -28.38 2.39 5.55
C GLN A 385 -29.61 2.14 6.41
N ALA A 386 -30.36 1.06 6.19
CA ALA A 386 -31.53 0.74 7.01
C ALA A 386 -31.16 0.49 8.48
N SER A 387 -29.99 -0.09 8.77
CA SER A 387 -29.54 -0.29 10.16
C SER A 387 -29.19 1.02 10.86
N VAL A 388 -28.65 1.99 10.12
CA VAL A 388 -28.36 3.34 10.63
C VAL A 388 -29.65 4.13 10.81
N ASP A 389 -30.54 4.12 9.82
CA ASP A 389 -31.83 4.82 9.84
C ASP A 389 -32.75 4.29 10.95
N ALA A 390 -32.73 2.96 11.17
CA ALA A 390 -33.44 2.31 12.27
C ALA A 390 -32.77 2.54 13.63
N LYS A 391 -31.65 3.27 13.70
CA LYS A 391 -30.84 3.49 14.91
C LYS A 391 -30.47 2.18 15.62
N LEU A 392 -30.19 1.12 14.86
CA LEU A 392 -29.73 -0.15 15.40
C LEU A 392 -28.20 -0.22 15.45
N VAL A 393 -27.52 0.48 14.54
CA VAL A 393 -26.05 0.46 14.40
C VAL A 393 -25.52 1.88 14.18
N SER A 394 -24.40 2.21 14.80
CA SER A 394 -23.70 3.48 14.62
C SER A 394 -22.97 3.57 13.26
N ILE A 395 -22.90 4.77 12.69
CA ILE A 395 -22.18 5.03 11.43
C ILE A 395 -20.70 4.57 11.49
N PRO A 396 -19.92 4.83 12.57
CA PRO A 396 -18.55 4.34 12.67
C PRO A 396 -18.43 2.82 12.61
N VAL A 397 -19.35 2.06 13.22
CA VAL A 397 -19.35 0.59 13.17
C VAL A 397 -19.58 0.11 11.73
N VAL A 398 -20.51 0.73 10.99
CA VAL A 398 -20.75 0.38 9.58
C VAL A 398 -19.50 0.57 8.74
N ILE A 399 -18.81 1.70 8.89
CA ILE A 399 -17.57 2.00 8.14
C ILE A 399 -16.49 0.95 8.43
N ILE A 400 -16.30 0.60 9.70
CA ILE A 400 -15.24 -0.32 10.13
C ILE A 400 -15.51 -1.75 9.65
N VAL A 401 -16.75 -2.22 9.77
CA VAL A 401 -17.14 -3.54 9.28
C VAL A 401 -17.07 -3.61 7.76
N ALA A 402 -17.51 -2.55 7.04
CA ALA A 402 -17.40 -2.48 5.59
C ALA A 402 -15.93 -2.52 5.14
N PHE A 403 -15.05 -1.73 5.78
CA PHE A 403 -13.61 -1.73 5.48
C PHE A 403 -12.96 -3.10 5.72
N SER A 404 -13.28 -3.75 6.85
CA SER A 404 -12.82 -5.10 7.16
C SER A 404 -13.32 -6.13 6.13
N GLY A 405 -14.59 -6.02 5.74
CA GLY A 405 -15.23 -6.87 4.73
C GLY A 405 -14.57 -6.76 3.36
N ILE A 406 -14.36 -5.52 2.88
CA ILE A 406 -13.67 -5.24 1.61
C ILE A 406 -12.23 -5.75 1.62
N SER A 407 -11.50 -5.50 2.71
CA SER A 407 -10.14 -6.01 2.90
C SER A 407 -10.09 -7.54 2.82
N GLY A 408 -11.16 -8.21 3.26
CA GLY A 408 -11.28 -9.67 3.26
C GLY A 408 -11.53 -10.28 1.89
N LEU A 409 -11.86 -9.46 0.89
CA LEU A 409 -11.99 -9.89 -0.51
C LEU A 409 -10.64 -10.03 -1.20
N ILE A 410 -9.60 -9.38 -0.67
CA ILE A 410 -8.26 -9.38 -1.28
C ILE A 410 -7.58 -10.74 -1.19
N THR A 411 -7.88 -11.54 -0.16
CA THR A 411 -7.27 -12.88 0.05
C THR A 411 -8.34 -13.96 0.25
N PRO A 412 -9.03 -14.38 -0.83
CA PRO A 412 -10.17 -15.32 -0.74
C PRO A 412 -9.75 -16.71 -0.24
N GLN A 413 -8.52 -17.14 -0.54
CA GLN A 413 -7.95 -18.43 -0.11
C GLN A 413 -7.86 -18.59 1.42
N LEU A 414 -7.87 -17.48 2.17
CA LEU A 414 -7.83 -17.46 3.64
C LEU A 414 -9.21 -17.35 4.30
N LYS A 415 -10.32 -17.41 3.53
CA LYS A 415 -11.69 -17.21 4.08
C LYS A 415 -11.96 -18.02 5.36
N PRO A 416 -11.66 -19.33 5.46
CA PRO A 416 -11.93 -20.11 6.68
C PRO A 416 -11.17 -19.58 7.90
N ALA A 417 -9.89 -19.25 7.73
CA ALA A 417 -9.07 -18.69 8.81
C ALA A 417 -9.54 -17.28 9.19
N VAL A 418 -9.85 -16.44 8.21
CA VAL A 418 -10.34 -15.08 8.44
C VAL A 418 -11.62 -15.08 9.27
N VAL A 419 -12.61 -15.90 8.92
CA VAL A 419 -13.88 -15.98 9.65
C VAL A 419 -13.64 -16.42 11.09
N PHE A 420 -12.89 -17.51 11.29
CA PHE A 420 -12.58 -18.02 12.63
C PHE A 420 -11.86 -16.98 13.49
N PHE A 421 -10.77 -16.40 12.99
CA PHE A 421 -9.97 -15.45 13.76
C PHE A 421 -10.71 -14.13 13.97
N ARG A 422 -11.49 -13.63 13.00
CA ARG A 422 -12.25 -12.38 13.18
C ARG A 422 -13.20 -12.48 14.39
N PHE A 423 -13.92 -13.59 14.53
CA PHE A 423 -14.75 -13.82 15.71
C PHE A 423 -13.90 -14.00 16.98
N ALA A 424 -12.82 -14.79 16.93
CA ALA A 424 -11.94 -14.98 18.08
C ALA A 424 -11.37 -13.64 18.61
N PHE A 425 -10.90 -12.76 17.72
CA PHE A 425 -10.44 -11.41 18.06
C PHE A 425 -11.57 -10.56 18.64
N LEU A 426 -12.76 -10.58 18.04
CA LEU A 426 -13.92 -9.81 18.51
C LEU A 426 -14.32 -10.22 19.94
N PHE A 427 -14.45 -11.52 20.21
CA PHE A 427 -14.78 -12.02 21.55
C PHE A 427 -13.68 -11.73 22.58
N ALA A 428 -12.41 -11.87 22.21
CA ALA A 428 -11.30 -11.55 23.11
C ALA A 428 -11.21 -10.06 23.42
N ALA A 429 -11.45 -9.19 22.44
CA ALA A 429 -11.53 -7.74 22.65
C ALA A 429 -12.71 -7.35 23.54
N ALA A 430 -13.85 -8.02 23.39
CA ALA A 430 -15.03 -7.79 24.23
C ALA A 430 -14.81 -8.22 25.68
N ALA A 431 -13.97 -9.22 25.94
CA ALA A 431 -13.69 -9.72 27.29
C ALA A 431 -12.53 -8.98 27.99
N PHE A 432 -11.47 -8.65 27.24
CA PHE A 432 -10.20 -8.19 27.82
C PHE A 432 -9.63 -6.91 27.16
N GLY A 433 -10.32 -6.28 26.21
CA GLY A 433 -9.80 -5.11 25.50
C GLY A 433 -8.56 -5.39 24.66
N LEU A 434 -7.59 -4.45 24.64
CA LEU A 434 -6.35 -4.60 23.87
C LEU A 434 -5.52 -5.83 24.30
N PRO A 435 -5.34 -6.15 25.60
CA PRO A 435 -4.69 -7.40 26.02
C PRO A 435 -5.29 -8.67 25.40
N GLY A 436 -6.61 -8.71 25.22
CA GLY A 436 -7.29 -9.83 24.56
C GLY A 436 -6.86 -10.01 23.10
N LEU A 437 -6.70 -8.91 22.37
CA LEU A 437 -6.18 -8.94 21.00
C LEU A 437 -4.76 -9.50 20.96
N PHE A 438 -3.87 -9.02 21.83
CA PHE A 438 -2.49 -9.52 21.91
C PHE A 438 -2.46 -11.02 22.21
N LEU A 439 -3.30 -11.49 23.12
CA LEU A 439 -3.42 -12.91 23.43
C LEU A 439 -3.81 -13.75 22.20
N VAL A 440 -4.84 -13.33 21.45
CA VAL A 440 -5.25 -14.05 20.22
C VAL A 440 -4.16 -13.98 19.15
N TYR A 441 -3.45 -12.86 19.00
CA TYR A 441 -2.29 -12.77 18.12
C TYR A 441 -1.19 -13.77 18.50
N CYS A 442 -0.83 -13.84 19.78
CA CYS A 442 0.15 -14.80 20.28
C CYS A 442 -0.28 -16.24 20.03
N LEU A 443 -1.56 -16.59 20.30
CA LEU A 443 -2.10 -17.92 20.04
C LEU A 443 -2.10 -18.26 18.54
N MET A 444 -2.44 -17.29 17.68
CA MET A 444 -2.38 -17.47 16.23
C MET A 444 -0.95 -17.75 15.75
N VAL A 445 0.02 -16.94 16.19
CA VAL A 445 1.44 -17.12 15.82
C VAL A 445 1.98 -18.43 16.37
N TRP A 446 1.64 -18.77 17.62
CA TRP A 446 2.01 -20.04 18.23
C TRP A 446 1.46 -21.20 17.40
N HIS A 447 0.16 -21.21 17.09
CA HIS A 447 -0.46 -22.24 16.24
C HIS A 447 0.25 -22.37 14.89
N LEU A 448 0.44 -21.25 14.17
CA LEU A 448 1.16 -21.24 12.88
C LEU A 448 2.59 -21.79 12.99
N SER A 449 3.29 -21.55 14.09
CA SER A 449 4.65 -22.06 14.32
C SER A 449 4.70 -23.57 14.60
N THR A 450 3.63 -24.14 15.16
CA THR A 450 3.50 -25.58 15.42
C THR A 450 3.09 -26.38 14.19
N LEU A 451 2.45 -25.72 13.21
CA LEU A 451 2.02 -26.37 11.98
C LEU A 451 3.22 -26.87 11.16
N ARG A 452 3.04 -28.05 10.58
CA ARG A 452 3.95 -28.66 9.63
C ARG A 452 3.20 -29.07 8.37
N THR A 453 3.86 -28.97 7.24
CA THR A 453 3.41 -29.48 5.95
C THR A 453 4.39 -30.55 5.49
N PHE A 454 4.05 -31.83 5.64
CA PHE A 454 4.91 -32.95 5.23
C PHE A 454 6.36 -32.79 5.72
N ASP A 455 6.50 -32.64 7.05
CA ASP A 455 7.76 -32.42 7.78
C ASP A 455 8.48 -31.08 7.59
N PHE A 456 8.00 -30.22 6.69
CA PHE A 456 8.49 -28.86 6.61
C PHE A 456 7.74 -27.95 7.59
N PRO A 457 8.44 -27.09 8.36
CA PRO A 457 7.78 -26.08 9.17
C PRO A 457 6.89 -25.20 8.28
N TYR A 458 5.65 -24.95 8.69
CA TYR A 458 4.69 -24.19 7.89
C TYR A 458 5.12 -22.73 7.67
N LEU A 459 5.88 -22.18 8.63
CA LEU A 459 6.56 -20.89 8.56
C LEU A 459 8.03 -21.00 8.13
N SER A 460 8.44 -22.11 7.49
CA SER A 460 9.85 -22.35 7.10
C SER A 460 10.43 -21.22 6.24
N SER A 461 9.58 -20.61 5.41
CA SER A 461 9.89 -19.44 4.61
C SER A 461 10.33 -18.22 5.44
N LEU A 462 9.88 -18.10 6.69
CA LEU A 462 10.28 -17.01 7.60
C LEU A 462 11.63 -17.25 8.29
N SER A 463 12.02 -18.51 8.51
CA SER A 463 12.97 -18.82 9.59
C SER A 463 14.45 -18.85 9.22
N ARG A 464 14.83 -19.12 7.95
CA ARG A 464 16.16 -19.73 7.74
C ARG A 464 17.23 -18.87 7.08
N HIS A 465 16.99 -17.93 6.15
CA HIS A 465 18.07 -17.13 5.51
C HIS A 465 17.68 -15.67 5.20
N ARG A 466 18.31 -14.70 5.88
CA ARG A 466 17.99 -13.25 5.85
C ARG A 466 17.96 -12.61 4.45
N SER A 467 18.76 -13.10 3.50
CA SER A 467 18.89 -12.48 2.16
C SER A 467 17.90 -12.99 1.13
N GLN A 468 17.58 -14.29 1.11
CA GLN A 468 16.55 -14.86 0.21
C GLN A 468 15.14 -14.60 0.74
N PHE A 469 15.00 -14.56 2.07
CA PHE A 469 13.76 -14.23 2.75
C PHE A 469 13.13 -12.96 2.18
N LEU A 470 13.84 -11.83 2.20
CA LEU A 470 13.29 -10.55 1.74
C LEU A 470 13.06 -10.47 0.22
N GLN A 471 13.68 -11.35 -0.58
CA GLN A 471 13.65 -11.25 -2.05
C GLN A 471 12.37 -11.82 -2.68
N ASP A 472 11.69 -12.76 -2.02
CA ASP A 472 10.49 -13.41 -2.57
C ASP A 472 9.42 -13.71 -1.52
N THR A 473 9.59 -13.23 -0.27
CA THR A 473 8.58 -13.35 0.80
C THR A 473 7.66 -12.13 0.81
N PHE A 474 8.12 -11.00 1.35
CA PHE A 474 7.30 -9.79 1.49
C PHE A 474 7.35 -8.89 0.27
N LEU A 475 8.54 -8.75 -0.31
CA LEU A 475 8.80 -7.95 -1.49
C LEU A 475 9.22 -8.89 -2.61
N ARG A 476 8.73 -8.64 -3.82
CA ARG A 476 9.16 -9.33 -5.02
C ARG A 476 10.37 -8.60 -5.59
N SER A 477 11.54 -9.23 -5.48
CA SER A 477 12.77 -8.77 -6.11
C SER A 477 12.75 -8.99 -7.64
N PRO A 478 13.54 -8.25 -8.43
CA PRO A 478 13.74 -8.55 -9.85
C PRO A 478 14.27 -9.97 -10.07
N TRP A 479 13.90 -10.58 -11.21
CA TRP A 479 14.31 -11.94 -11.59
C TRP A 479 15.82 -12.15 -11.51
N ASP A 480 16.63 -11.16 -11.92
CA ASP A 480 18.09 -11.23 -11.90
C ASP A 480 18.69 -11.47 -10.50
N ARG A 481 17.95 -11.14 -9.43
CA ARG A 481 18.39 -11.35 -8.05
C ARG A 481 17.90 -12.66 -7.46
N MET A 482 16.84 -13.27 -8.02
CA MET A 482 16.23 -14.52 -7.54
C MET A 482 17.01 -15.77 -8.01
N ARG A 483 18.24 -15.92 -7.50
CA ARG A 483 19.16 -16.98 -7.95
C ARG A 483 18.86 -18.37 -7.41
N PHE A 484 18.21 -18.47 -6.26
CA PHE A 484 18.05 -19.72 -5.54
C PHE A 484 16.58 -20.15 -5.51
N ARG A 485 16.35 -21.46 -5.45
CA ARG A 485 15.03 -22.03 -5.18
C ARG A 485 14.68 -21.87 -3.68
N PRO A 486 13.39 -21.95 -3.30
CA PRO A 486 13.01 -21.94 -1.89
C PRO A 486 13.77 -23.02 -1.10
N ASN A 487 14.42 -22.59 -0.01
CA ASN A 487 15.27 -23.48 0.78
C ASN A 487 14.45 -24.59 1.45
N GLY A 488 15.01 -25.81 1.45
CA GLY A 488 14.43 -26.99 2.08
C GLY A 488 13.64 -27.89 1.13
N ILE A 489 13.03 -27.35 0.07
CA ILE A 489 12.18 -28.14 -0.85
C ILE A 489 13.04 -28.94 -1.85
N ALA A 490 14.11 -28.32 -2.37
CA ALA A 490 14.98 -28.90 -3.39
C ALA A 490 16.40 -29.18 -2.83
N PRO A 491 16.60 -30.23 -2.02
CA PRO A 491 17.88 -30.49 -1.33
C PRO A 491 19.04 -30.75 -2.30
N ASN A 492 18.74 -31.37 -3.45
CA ASN A 492 19.75 -31.79 -4.42
C ASN A 492 20.15 -30.68 -5.41
N ASN A 493 19.29 -29.69 -5.64
CA ASN A 493 19.51 -28.63 -6.61
C ASN A 493 18.89 -27.29 -6.18
N GLY A 494 19.59 -26.54 -5.32
CA GLY A 494 19.11 -25.27 -4.77
C GLY A 494 19.25 -24.04 -5.67
N VAL A 495 19.93 -24.13 -6.83
CA VAL A 495 20.24 -22.96 -7.69
C VAL A 495 19.30 -22.91 -8.89
N ARG A 496 18.52 -21.82 -9.00
CA ARG A 496 17.60 -21.54 -10.11
C ARG A 496 18.31 -20.93 -11.32
N GLN A 497 19.26 -20.00 -11.10
CA GLN A 497 19.96 -19.28 -12.17
C GLN A 497 21.49 -19.31 -11.99
N THR A 498 22.20 -19.70 -13.05
CA THR A 498 23.67 -19.85 -13.06
C THR A 498 24.34 -18.57 -13.53
N GLN A 499 24.43 -17.58 -12.62
CA GLN A 499 24.98 -16.21 -12.76
C GLN A 499 24.01 -15.12 -13.27
N SER A 500 24.04 -13.99 -12.57
CA SER A 500 23.47 -12.71 -13.02
C SER A 500 24.48 -11.59 -12.76
N VAL A 501 24.58 -10.59 -13.62
CA VAL A 501 25.46 -9.43 -13.39
C VAL A 501 24.83 -8.58 -12.29
N LEU A 502 25.37 -8.63 -11.07
CA LEU A 502 24.85 -7.86 -9.93
C LEU A 502 25.16 -6.38 -10.13
N ARG A 503 24.22 -5.60 -10.67
CA ARG A 503 24.21 -4.15 -10.46
C ARG A 503 23.60 -3.89 -9.08
N LYS A 504 24.45 -3.49 -8.11
CA LYS A 504 24.01 -2.94 -6.82
C LYS A 504 23.11 -1.75 -7.13
N SER A 505 21.82 -1.92 -6.91
CA SER A 505 20.84 -0.83 -6.91
C SER A 505 20.17 -0.83 -5.56
N SER A 506 20.20 0.35 -4.94
CA SER A 506 19.88 0.70 -3.56
C SER A 506 18.41 0.52 -3.24
N PHE A 507 17.94 -0.73 -3.15
CA PHE A 507 16.59 -1.04 -2.69
C PHE A 507 16.50 -1.18 -1.15
N PHE A 508 17.65 -1.08 -0.45
CA PHE A 508 17.73 -1.14 1.00
C PHE A 508 17.01 0.05 1.68
N LEU A 509 16.77 1.15 0.96
CA LEU A 509 16.06 2.33 1.47
C LEU A 509 14.54 2.13 1.58
N LEU A 510 13.91 1.31 0.72
CA LEU A 510 12.45 1.15 0.74
C LEU A 510 11.98 0.26 1.91
N CYS A 511 12.81 -0.72 2.33
CA CYS A 511 12.52 -1.55 3.50
C CYS A 511 12.68 -0.81 4.83
N LEU A 512 13.48 0.26 4.86
CA LEU A 512 13.67 1.06 6.07
C LEU A 512 12.44 1.93 6.40
N PHE A 513 11.59 2.22 5.41
CA PHE A 513 10.37 3.02 5.58
C PHE A 513 9.16 2.24 6.10
N LEU A 514 9.10 0.91 5.89
CA LEU A 514 7.95 0.08 6.28
C LEU A 514 8.13 -0.60 7.65
N LEU A 515 9.37 -0.76 8.11
CA LEU A 515 9.67 -1.34 9.42
C LEU A 515 9.27 -0.46 10.62
N PRO A 516 9.39 0.88 10.61
CA PRO A 516 8.95 1.71 11.75
C PRO A 516 7.42 1.86 11.86
N VAL A 517 6.66 1.48 10.82
CA VAL A 517 5.18 1.47 10.89
C VAL A 517 4.64 0.17 11.52
N LEU A 518 5.40 -0.93 11.42
CA LEU A 518 5.02 -2.25 11.98
C LEU A 518 5.75 -2.58 13.29
N CYS A 519 6.95 -2.05 13.48
CA CYS A 519 7.60 -1.99 14.79
C CYS A 519 7.40 -0.58 15.30
N GLY A 520 6.44 -0.38 16.20
CA GLY A 520 6.37 0.80 17.07
C GLY A 520 7.59 0.86 18.00
N CYS A 521 8.77 1.05 17.41
CA CYS A 521 10.03 1.36 18.04
C CYS A 521 10.42 2.79 17.62
N GLY A 522 9.50 3.74 17.80
CA GLY A 522 9.90 4.97 18.46
C GLY A 522 9.77 4.65 19.94
N SER A 523 10.89 4.56 20.64
CA SER A 523 10.86 4.20 22.05
C SER A 523 10.01 5.23 22.80
N LEU A 524 8.90 4.81 23.42
CA LEU A 524 8.19 5.66 24.37
C LEU A 524 9.07 6.02 25.59
N GLU A 525 10.21 5.34 25.76
CA GLU A 525 11.24 5.65 26.75
C GLU A 525 12.07 6.90 26.38
N GLU A 526 12.45 7.14 25.11
CA GLU A 526 13.18 8.38 24.73
C GLU A 526 12.32 9.64 24.83
N ILE A 527 10.99 9.52 24.72
CA ILE A 527 10.07 10.65 24.85
C ILE A 527 9.83 10.99 26.33
N ASN A 528 9.82 10.00 27.23
CA ASN A 528 9.64 10.22 28.68
C ASN A 528 10.90 10.74 29.41
N ASP A 529 12.09 10.56 28.82
CA ASP A 529 13.35 11.06 29.42
C ASP A 529 13.70 12.50 29.04
N ARG A 530 12.92 13.14 28.15
CA ARG A 530 13.15 14.52 27.73
C ARG A 530 12.11 15.47 28.33
N SER A 531 12.56 16.67 28.69
CA SER A 531 11.66 17.74 29.13
C SER A 531 10.96 18.35 27.91
N ILE A 532 9.62 18.44 27.96
CA ILE A 532 8.81 18.97 26.86
C ILE A 532 8.66 20.49 27.03
N LEU A 533 9.04 21.24 25.99
CA LEU A 533 8.91 22.69 25.92
C LEU A 533 7.57 23.08 25.28
N SER A 534 6.82 23.96 25.93
CA SER A 534 5.49 24.45 25.48
C SER A 534 5.62 25.71 24.61
N ALA A 535 6.39 26.67 25.10
CA ALA A 535 6.65 27.95 24.46
C ALA A 535 8.06 28.44 24.78
N ALA A 536 8.68 29.20 23.87
CA ALA A 536 9.96 29.85 24.07
C ALA A 536 9.89 31.32 23.67
N ALA A 537 10.54 32.19 24.44
CA ALA A 537 10.68 33.62 24.19
C ALA A 537 12.16 33.97 23.97
N PHE A 538 12.45 34.75 22.93
CA PHE A 538 13.80 35.23 22.60
C PHE A 538 13.84 36.76 22.70
N ASP A 539 14.85 37.30 23.38
CA ASP A 539 15.09 38.74 23.45
C ASP A 539 16.59 39.09 23.65
N LEU A 540 16.90 40.38 23.64
CA LEU A 540 18.21 40.92 24.01
C LEU A 540 18.27 41.13 25.54
N SER A 541 19.42 40.80 26.14
CA SER A 541 19.65 41.04 27.56
C SER A 541 20.00 42.51 27.82
N GLU A 542 19.56 43.07 28.95
CA GLU A 542 19.87 44.44 29.39
C GLU A 542 21.26 44.57 30.03
N THR A 543 22.02 43.48 30.15
CA THR A 543 23.35 43.45 30.78
C THR A 543 24.45 44.00 29.86
N GLU A 544 25.37 44.82 30.41
CA GLU A 544 26.54 45.36 29.67
C GLU A 544 27.59 44.29 29.28
N ASN A 545 27.40 43.02 29.68
CA ASN A 545 28.33 41.93 29.42
C ASN A 545 28.15 41.36 28.00
N PRO A 546 29.17 41.45 27.10
CA PRO A 546 29.04 40.97 25.73
C PRO A 546 28.87 39.45 25.60
N GLN A 547 29.14 38.68 26.67
CA GLN A 547 28.90 37.22 26.67
C GLN A 547 27.45 36.82 27.01
N GLU A 548 26.62 37.75 27.47
CA GLU A 548 25.21 37.50 27.85
C GLU A 548 24.27 38.35 26.99
N ARG A 549 24.57 38.50 25.70
CA ARG A 549 23.85 39.41 24.82
C ARG A 549 22.42 38.96 24.48
N PHE A 550 22.21 37.65 24.34
CA PHE A 550 20.91 37.04 24.04
C PHE A 550 20.35 36.33 25.27
N ARG A 551 19.04 36.44 25.48
CA ARG A 551 18.31 35.78 26.56
C ARG A 551 17.18 34.95 25.97
N ILE A 552 17.07 33.70 26.42
CA ILE A 552 15.99 32.79 26.07
C ILE A 552 15.23 32.41 27.34
N SER A 553 13.91 32.42 27.28
CA SER A 553 13.07 31.93 28.38
C SER A 553 12.07 30.92 27.86
N ALA A 554 12.01 29.77 28.52
CA ALA A 554 11.24 28.63 28.08
C ALA A 554 10.24 28.19 29.15
N GLU A 555 9.03 27.90 28.71
CA GLU A 555 8.01 27.22 29.51
C GLU A 555 8.19 25.71 29.38
N VAL A 556 8.67 25.07 30.43
CA VAL A 556 8.89 23.62 30.50
C VAL A 556 7.76 22.96 31.27
N ILE A 557 7.12 21.95 30.67
CA ILE A 557 6.06 21.18 31.32
C ILE A 557 6.72 20.16 32.27
N LYS A 558 6.38 20.19 33.57
CA LYS A 558 6.88 19.20 34.53
C LYS A 558 6.00 17.94 34.53
N ASP A 559 6.63 16.77 34.46
CA ASP A 559 5.94 15.49 34.61
C ASP A 559 5.44 15.30 36.05
N HIS A 560 4.15 15.03 36.21
CA HIS A 560 3.56 14.71 37.51
C HIS A 560 3.94 13.29 37.96
N THR A 561 4.74 13.19 39.02
CA THR A 561 4.78 11.99 39.89
C THR A 561 3.99 12.28 41.16
N GLY A 562 2.66 12.33 41.06
CA GLY A 562 1.81 12.52 42.24
C GLY A 562 0.36 12.80 41.89
N ALA A 563 -0.54 12.00 42.48
CA ALA A 563 -1.99 12.12 42.33
C ALA A 563 -2.50 13.42 42.98
N ASP A 564 -2.66 14.47 42.18
CA ASP A 564 -3.56 15.58 42.47
C ASP A 564 -4.12 16.12 41.14
N SER A 565 -5.45 16.17 41.07
CA SER A 565 -6.21 16.62 39.91
C SER A 565 -6.10 18.13 39.72
N GLY A 566 -5.15 18.56 38.88
CA GLY A 566 -5.02 19.95 38.44
C GLY A 566 -4.17 20.03 37.17
N SER A 567 -4.47 21.01 36.32
CA SER A 567 -3.77 21.34 35.06
C SER A 567 -2.23 21.21 35.15
N PRO A 568 -1.54 20.83 34.07
CA PRO A 568 -0.09 20.60 34.07
C PRO A 568 0.66 21.77 34.71
N LYS A 569 1.51 21.49 35.71
CA LYS A 569 2.37 22.52 36.33
C LYS A 569 3.53 22.82 35.39
N THR A 570 3.55 24.01 34.80
CA THR A 570 4.68 24.50 34.03
C THR A 570 5.71 25.15 34.95
N SER A 571 6.98 25.05 34.59
CA SER A 571 8.08 25.78 35.22
C SER A 571 8.84 26.55 34.18
N VAL A 572 9.25 27.74 34.53
CA VAL A 572 9.95 28.63 33.61
C VAL A 572 11.43 28.60 33.94
N THR A 573 12.24 28.45 32.90
CA THR A 573 13.70 28.44 32.98
C THR A 573 14.26 29.38 31.94
N GLU A 574 15.36 30.04 32.29
CA GLU A 574 16.02 31.01 31.43
C GLU A 574 17.46 30.57 31.13
N GLY A 575 17.96 30.94 29.96
CA GLY A 575 19.34 30.77 29.54
C GLY A 575 19.86 32.02 28.84
N THR A 576 21.15 32.30 28.98
CA THR A 576 21.80 33.50 28.40
C THR A 576 23.07 33.15 27.64
N GLY A 577 23.41 33.91 26.61
CA GLY A 577 24.62 33.65 25.84
C GLY A 577 24.96 34.70 24.78
N ALA A 578 26.16 34.58 24.20
CA ALA A 578 26.68 35.52 23.19
C ALA A 578 26.01 35.37 21.81
N SER A 579 25.35 34.23 21.56
CA SER A 579 24.55 33.94 20.37
C SER A 579 23.27 33.20 20.77
N PRO A 580 22.23 33.19 19.93
CA PRO A 580 21.01 32.41 20.18
C PRO A 580 21.29 30.93 20.45
N PHE A 581 22.32 30.37 19.79
CA PHE A 581 22.76 28.99 19.99
C PHE A 581 23.34 28.75 21.39
N LEU A 582 24.26 29.62 21.83
CA LEU A 582 24.86 29.50 23.16
C LEU A 582 23.84 29.74 24.28
N ALA A 583 22.88 30.64 24.07
CA ALA A 583 21.79 30.85 25.03
C ALA A 583 20.86 29.62 25.11
N ALA A 584 20.64 28.90 24.01
CA ALA A 584 19.85 27.66 23.99
C ALA A 584 20.60 26.48 24.63
N GLU A 585 21.93 26.46 24.50
CA GLU A 585 22.79 25.49 25.17
C GLU A 585 22.81 25.71 26.70
N ASP A 586 22.93 26.96 27.15
CA ASP A 586 22.84 27.34 28.57
C ASP A 586 21.47 26.98 29.17
N LEU A 587 20.39 27.21 28.42
CA LEU A 587 19.04 26.76 28.81
C LEU A 587 18.97 25.23 28.99
N ASN A 588 19.62 24.47 28.11
CA ASN A 588 19.64 23.00 28.18
C ASN A 588 20.47 22.50 29.37
N PHE A 589 21.46 23.27 29.84
CA PHE A 589 22.17 22.99 31.09
C PHE A 589 21.34 23.35 32.33
N ALA A 590 20.53 24.41 32.27
CA ALA A 590 19.64 24.82 33.36
C ALA A 590 18.50 23.81 33.60
N VAL A 591 18.01 23.17 32.55
CA VAL A 591 17.01 22.09 32.63
C VAL A 591 17.75 20.77 32.78
N GLN A 592 17.76 20.18 33.99
CA GLN A 592 18.50 18.95 34.34
C GLN A 592 18.29 17.71 33.43
N LYS A 593 17.31 17.76 32.51
CA LYS A 593 17.03 16.76 31.46
C LYS A 593 17.15 17.43 30.08
N PRO A 594 17.65 16.71 29.05
CA PRO A 594 17.72 17.26 27.69
C PRO A 594 16.34 17.74 27.22
N ILE A 595 16.28 19.00 26.77
CA ILE A 595 15.06 19.64 26.28
C ILE A 595 14.76 19.10 24.88
N SER A 596 13.51 18.67 24.65
CA SER A 596 13.04 18.44 23.28
C SER A 596 12.25 19.64 22.79
N TRP A 597 12.71 20.21 21.69
CA TRP A 597 12.00 21.27 21.00
C TRP A 597 10.77 20.73 20.23
N ALA A 598 10.63 19.37 20.17
CA ALA A 598 9.54 18.53 19.58
C ALA A 598 8.14 19.13 19.57
N HIS A 599 7.79 19.75 20.68
CA HIS A 599 6.41 20.10 20.99
C HIS A 599 6.24 21.59 21.26
N CYS A 600 7.24 22.42 20.93
CA CYS A 600 7.14 23.86 21.03
C CYS A 600 6.04 24.35 20.08
N ARG A 601 4.98 24.95 20.63
CA ARG A 601 3.83 25.43 19.86
C ARG A 601 3.92 26.92 19.53
N LEU A 602 4.66 27.69 20.33
CA LEU A 602 4.74 29.14 20.23
C LEU A 602 6.17 29.62 20.45
N ILE A 603 6.63 30.50 19.56
CA ILE A 603 7.88 31.25 19.70
C ILE A 603 7.53 32.74 19.78
N ALA A 604 7.83 33.34 20.92
CA ALA A 604 7.67 34.77 21.16
C ALA A 604 9.00 35.49 20.90
N LEU A 605 8.92 36.64 20.24
CA LEU A 605 10.07 37.42 19.79
C LEU A 605 9.97 38.84 20.36
N GLY A 606 10.98 39.29 21.08
CA GLY A 606 11.04 40.66 21.59
C GLY A 606 11.20 41.68 20.46
N GLU A 607 10.54 42.84 20.60
CA GLU A 607 10.72 43.99 19.70
C GLU A 607 12.19 44.43 19.55
N PRO A 608 12.98 44.59 20.63
CA PRO A 608 14.38 45.04 20.53
C PRO A 608 15.22 44.10 19.68
N LEU A 609 15.08 42.79 19.91
CA LEU A 609 15.75 41.74 19.16
C LEU A 609 15.49 41.82 17.65
N LEU A 610 14.22 41.99 17.26
CA LEU A 610 13.84 42.03 15.85
C LEU A 610 14.25 43.33 15.14
N ARG A 611 14.45 44.43 15.88
CA ARG A 611 14.95 45.69 15.29
C ARG A 611 16.46 45.66 15.07
N GLU A 612 17.22 45.09 15.99
CA GLU A 612 18.69 45.10 15.95
C GLU A 612 19.27 43.94 15.14
N GLU A 613 18.88 42.70 15.47
CA GLU A 613 19.49 41.48 14.91
C GLU A 613 18.66 40.90 13.74
N GLY A 614 17.34 41.05 13.81
CA GLY A 614 16.41 40.49 12.82
C GLY A 614 16.16 38.99 12.99
N LEU A 615 15.27 38.44 12.15
CA LEU A 615 14.73 37.10 12.27
C LEU A 615 15.71 36.01 11.77
N ASP A 616 16.59 36.34 10.83
CA ASP A 616 17.49 35.38 10.17
C ASP A 616 18.45 34.67 11.14
N GLY A 617 18.96 35.40 12.14
CA GLY A 617 19.85 34.85 13.17
C GLY A 617 19.17 33.88 14.14
N ILE A 618 17.84 33.98 14.27
CA ILE A 618 17.03 33.05 15.07
C ILE A 618 16.64 31.84 14.21
N LEU A 619 16.36 32.06 12.93
CA LEU A 619 16.01 30.98 12.01
C LEU A 619 17.18 30.05 11.67
N SER A 620 18.42 30.56 11.69
CA SER A 620 19.62 29.73 11.50
C SER A 620 19.79 28.70 12.62
N LEU A 621 19.42 29.04 13.87
CA LEU A 621 19.37 28.10 15.01
C LEU A 621 18.48 26.89 14.71
N PHE A 622 17.34 27.11 14.06
CA PHE A 622 16.35 26.06 13.74
C PHE A 622 16.75 25.20 12.53
N LEU A 623 17.73 25.63 11.72
CA LEU A 623 18.21 24.89 10.57
C LEU A 623 19.37 23.94 10.92
N GLU A 624 20.11 24.24 11.98
CA GLU A 624 21.24 23.41 12.46
C GLU A 624 20.79 22.29 13.41
N GLN A 625 19.68 22.47 14.13
CA GLN A 625 19.07 21.43 14.97
C GLN A 625 18.24 20.49 14.07
N GLU A 626 18.67 19.23 13.86
CA GLU A 626 17.99 18.22 13.02
C GLU A 626 16.59 17.77 13.55
N GLU A 627 16.05 18.44 14.59
CA GLU A 627 14.72 18.20 15.15
C GLU A 627 13.70 19.17 14.52
N PHE A 628 12.78 18.65 13.69
CA PHE A 628 11.87 19.45 12.85
C PHE A 628 10.74 20.17 13.64
N PHE A 629 10.82 21.50 13.84
CA PHE A 629 9.76 22.38 14.42
C PHE A 629 9.13 23.38 13.47
N LEU A 630 8.86 22.93 12.25
CA LEU A 630 8.25 23.74 11.20
C LEU A 630 6.80 24.20 11.53
N SER A 631 6.15 23.69 12.58
CA SER A 631 4.76 24.01 12.94
C SER A 631 4.58 24.99 14.11
N ALA A 632 5.64 25.52 14.74
CA ALA A 632 5.48 26.49 15.82
C ALA A 632 5.03 27.86 15.28
N ASP A 633 4.07 28.50 15.94
CA ASP A 633 3.57 29.83 15.56
C ASP A 633 4.51 30.92 16.12
N LEU A 634 4.76 31.97 15.32
CA LEU A 634 5.58 33.12 15.72
C LEU A 634 4.70 34.27 16.21
N VAL A 635 5.08 34.93 17.32
CA VAL A 635 4.41 36.15 17.84
C VAL A 635 5.46 37.18 18.24
N VAL A 636 5.20 38.47 18.00
CA VAL A 636 6.06 39.58 18.44
C VAL A 636 5.48 40.23 19.69
N LEU A 637 6.33 40.46 20.70
CA LEU A 637 5.95 41.13 21.95
C LEU A 637 6.39 42.60 21.92
N GLN A 638 5.46 43.52 22.15
CA GLN A 638 5.77 44.95 22.33
C GLN A 638 6.13 45.24 23.80
N PRO A 639 7.04 46.20 24.07
CA PRO A 639 7.42 46.57 25.42
C PRO A 639 6.26 47.26 26.15
N SER A 640 6.10 46.96 27.44
CA SER A 640 5.14 47.60 28.34
C SER A 640 5.87 48.59 29.26
N GLU A 641 5.16 49.57 29.85
CA GLU A 641 5.71 50.71 30.59
C GLU A 641 6.69 50.37 31.74
N ASN A 642 6.79 49.10 32.15
CA ASN A 642 7.76 48.63 33.14
C ASN A 642 8.40 47.25 32.84
N GLN A 643 8.15 46.66 31.66
CA GLN A 643 8.67 45.33 31.32
C GLN A 643 8.95 45.21 29.83
N VAL A 644 10.22 44.94 29.49
CA VAL A 644 10.67 44.65 28.12
C VAL A 644 10.48 43.17 27.78
N PHE A 645 10.46 42.29 28.79
CA PHE A 645 10.60 40.86 28.61
C PHE A 645 9.43 40.03 29.18
N TRP A 646 9.21 38.85 28.58
CA TRP A 646 8.19 37.87 28.99
C TRP A 646 8.38 37.42 30.45
N GLN A 647 7.44 37.76 31.34
CA GLN A 647 7.37 37.28 32.72
C GLN A 647 6.16 36.35 32.92
N PRO A 648 6.37 35.03 32.88
CA PRO A 648 5.28 34.04 32.88
C PRO A 648 4.72 33.63 34.25
N ASP A 649 5.20 34.20 35.36
CA ASP A 649 4.95 33.64 36.71
C ASP A 649 3.55 33.94 37.29
N ARG A 650 2.57 34.29 36.44
CA ARG A 650 1.17 34.49 36.86
C ARG A 650 0.21 33.66 36.02
N LYS A 651 -0.28 32.60 36.66
CA LYS A 651 -1.26 31.63 36.15
C LYS A 651 -2.48 32.32 35.53
N VAL A 652 -2.76 32.01 34.27
CA VAL A 652 -4.11 32.14 33.71
C VAL A 652 -4.68 30.73 33.49
N ASN A 653 -5.46 30.27 34.47
CA ASN A 653 -6.47 29.19 34.38
C ASN A 653 -6.19 27.97 33.48
N GLY A 654 -5.01 27.36 33.54
CA GLY A 654 -4.78 25.99 33.08
C GLY A 654 -4.83 25.76 31.56
N THR A 655 -4.81 26.82 30.75
CA THR A 655 -4.61 26.81 29.29
C THR A 655 -3.20 27.31 28.97
N THR A 656 -2.49 26.68 28.04
CA THR A 656 -1.15 27.15 27.63
C THR A 656 -1.25 28.51 26.94
N LEU A 657 -0.26 29.37 27.15
CA LEU A 657 -0.20 30.72 26.56
C LEU A 657 -0.22 30.69 25.02
N ALA A 658 0.30 29.61 24.43
CA ALA A 658 0.12 29.27 23.03
C ALA A 658 -1.35 29.20 22.64
N GLU A 659 -2.19 28.43 23.34
CA GLU A 659 -3.62 28.33 23.04
C GLU A 659 -4.36 29.66 23.20
N ILE A 660 -3.99 30.48 24.19
CA ILE A 660 -4.57 31.82 24.40
C ILE A 660 -4.27 32.74 23.22
N LEU A 661 -3.03 32.74 22.73
CA LEU A 661 -2.61 33.60 21.63
C LEU A 661 -3.09 33.08 20.27
N THR A 662 -3.14 31.76 20.04
CA THR A 662 -3.72 31.21 18.80
C THR A 662 -5.24 31.44 18.74
N VAL A 663 -5.96 31.33 19.87
CA VAL A 663 -7.40 31.61 19.96
C VAL A 663 -7.66 33.10 19.84
N SER A 664 -6.88 33.94 20.51
CA SER A 664 -6.97 35.39 20.39
C SER A 664 -6.72 35.82 18.96
N ALA A 665 -5.71 35.28 18.28
CA ALA A 665 -5.37 35.65 16.89
C ALA A 665 -6.50 35.30 15.92
N LYS A 666 -7.12 34.13 16.09
CA LYS A 666 -8.30 33.72 15.32
C LYS A 666 -9.53 34.58 15.60
N THR A 667 -9.67 35.08 16.82
CA THR A 667 -10.81 35.93 17.22
C THR A 667 -10.62 37.36 16.72
N THR A 668 -9.38 37.86 16.71
CA THR A 668 -9.01 39.19 16.23
C THR A 668 -8.74 39.24 14.72
N GLY A 669 -8.74 38.09 14.05
CA GLY A 669 -8.51 37.96 12.61
C GLY A 669 -7.06 38.18 12.17
N THR A 670 -6.08 38.23 13.08
CA THR A 670 -4.67 38.51 12.75
C THR A 670 -3.99 37.32 12.07
N PRO A 671 -3.02 37.54 11.16
CA PRO A 671 -2.41 36.47 10.39
C PRO A 671 -1.49 35.65 11.30
N ILE A 672 -1.67 34.32 11.31
CA ILE A 672 -0.79 33.41 12.03
C ILE A 672 0.26 32.90 11.05
N CYS A 673 1.53 33.10 11.36
CA CYS A 673 2.64 32.60 10.56
C CYS A 673 3.43 31.56 11.36
N SER A 674 3.56 30.37 10.80
CA SER A 674 4.44 29.34 11.36
C SER A 674 5.91 29.62 11.02
N ALA A 675 6.83 29.15 11.85
CA ALA A 675 8.27 29.24 11.60
C ALA A 675 8.67 28.68 10.22
N ALA A 676 7.98 27.65 9.71
CA ALA A 676 8.21 27.14 8.36
C ALA A 676 7.84 28.11 7.25
N GLN A 677 6.68 28.76 7.39
CA GLN A 677 6.22 29.73 6.42
C GLN A 677 7.15 30.94 6.41
N ALA A 678 7.58 31.43 7.59
CA ALA A 678 8.57 32.49 7.71
C ALA A 678 9.91 32.12 7.05
N CYS A 679 10.44 30.92 7.33
CA CYS A 679 11.65 30.40 6.67
C CYS A 679 11.52 30.30 5.14
N HIS A 680 10.38 29.83 4.66
CA HIS A 680 10.12 29.71 3.22
C HIS A 680 10.07 31.09 2.55
N LEU A 681 9.36 32.06 3.16
CA LEU A 681 9.19 33.41 2.63
C LEU A 681 10.53 34.17 2.57
N LEU A 682 11.34 34.09 3.62
CA LEU A 682 12.66 34.72 3.65
C LEU A 682 13.62 34.11 2.60
N ARG A 683 13.52 32.79 2.35
CA ARG A 683 14.32 32.11 1.31
C ARG A 683 13.85 32.39 -0.11
N SER A 684 12.56 32.64 -0.33
CA SER A 684 12.03 32.98 -1.65
C SER A 684 12.37 34.40 -2.10
N GLY A 685 13.01 35.21 -1.24
CA GLY A 685 13.35 36.60 -1.54
C GLY A 685 12.16 37.56 -1.46
N ASP A 686 11.01 37.10 -0.95
CA ASP A 686 9.89 37.97 -0.57
C ASP A 686 10.21 38.52 0.82
N SER A 687 10.60 39.79 0.88
CA SER A 687 11.24 40.41 2.05
C SER A 687 10.29 40.67 3.21
N ASP A 688 8.98 40.73 2.97
CA ASP A 688 8.04 41.37 3.90
C ASP A 688 7.10 40.35 4.58
N LEU A 689 7.23 40.23 5.90
CA LEU A 689 6.52 39.26 6.74
C LEU A 689 5.59 39.99 7.71
N LEU A 690 4.35 39.51 7.82
CA LEU A 690 3.40 39.96 8.84
C LEU A 690 3.32 38.91 9.95
N LEU A 691 3.67 39.31 11.17
CA LEU A 691 3.56 38.49 12.37
C LEU A 691 2.52 39.10 13.33
N PRO A 692 1.79 38.31 14.12
CA PRO A 692 0.89 38.84 15.13
C PRO A 692 1.68 39.58 16.23
N ALA A 693 1.19 40.74 16.66
CA ALA A 693 1.77 41.54 17.74
C ALA A 693 0.92 41.47 19.00
N ALA A 694 1.55 41.25 20.15
CA ALA A 694 0.90 41.18 21.44
C ALA A 694 1.56 42.11 22.47
N VAL A 695 0.73 42.64 23.37
CA VAL A 695 1.13 43.50 24.50
C VAL A 695 0.62 42.89 25.78
N LEU A 696 1.41 43.04 26.85
CA LEU A 696 0.97 42.72 28.20
C LEU A 696 0.24 43.91 28.80
N GLU A 697 -1.09 43.82 28.92
CA GLU A 697 -1.95 44.82 29.57
C GLU A 697 -2.74 44.18 30.72
N ASN A 698 -2.72 44.78 31.91
CA ASN A 698 -3.46 44.28 33.09
C ASN A 698 -3.19 42.79 33.41
N ASP A 699 -1.93 42.36 33.34
CA ASP A 699 -1.49 40.97 33.55
C ASP A 699 -2.04 39.94 32.53
N GLU A 700 -2.62 40.38 31.39
CA GLU A 700 -3.05 39.51 30.29
C GLU A 700 -2.40 39.90 28.96
N TYR A 701 -1.96 38.91 28.18
CA TYR A 701 -1.47 39.14 26.82
C TYR A 701 -2.65 39.38 25.89
N ARG A 702 -2.68 40.54 25.24
CA ARG A 702 -3.68 40.91 24.24
C ARG A 702 -3.03 41.18 22.91
N ILE A 703 -3.68 40.72 21.84
CA ILE A 703 -3.25 40.98 20.47
C ILE A 703 -3.69 42.39 20.08
N THR A 704 -2.74 43.24 19.77
CA THR A 704 -2.97 44.65 19.40
C THR A 704 -2.99 44.86 17.89
N GLY A 705 -2.52 43.87 17.11
CA GLY A 705 -2.50 43.91 15.65
C GLY A 705 -1.38 43.04 15.08
N SER A 706 -0.63 43.58 14.11
CA SER A 706 0.46 42.87 13.44
C SER A 706 1.76 43.66 13.43
N ALA A 707 2.87 42.97 13.63
CA ALA A 707 4.21 43.43 13.41
C ALA A 707 4.60 43.27 11.93
N LEU A 708 5.09 44.35 11.32
CA LEU A 708 5.57 44.35 9.95
C LEU A 708 7.10 44.20 9.94
N LEU A 709 7.57 43.07 9.42
CA LEU A 709 8.98 42.80 9.22
C LEU A 709 9.31 42.96 7.73
N ALA A 710 10.45 43.57 7.44
CA ALA A 710 10.98 43.66 6.09
C ALA A 710 12.46 43.32 6.09
N GLU A 711 12.86 42.44 5.18
CA GLU A 711 14.20 41.83 5.14
C GLU A 711 14.55 41.19 6.49
N GLY A 712 13.57 40.53 7.12
CA GLY A 712 13.73 39.90 8.43
C GLY A 712 13.81 40.86 9.62
N ARG A 713 13.74 42.18 9.44
CA ARG A 713 13.80 43.16 10.55
C ARG A 713 12.48 43.87 10.79
N LEU A 714 12.15 44.12 12.05
CA LEU A 714 10.92 44.82 12.44
C LEU A 714 10.97 46.30 12.04
N ARG A 715 10.00 46.75 11.24
CA ARG A 715 9.88 48.14 10.77
C ARG A 715 8.82 48.94 11.54
N GLY A 716 7.77 48.28 12.00
CA GLY A 716 6.71 48.93 12.76
C GLY A 716 5.53 48.01 13.05
N PHE A 717 4.47 48.58 13.61
CA PHE A 717 3.27 47.86 14.01
C PHE A 717 2.02 48.48 13.38
N LEU A 718 1.10 47.60 13.00
CA LEU A 718 -0.24 47.92 12.53
C LEU A 718 -1.23 47.58 13.62
N ASN A 719 -2.21 48.44 13.85
CA ASN A 719 -3.31 48.12 14.76
C ASN A 719 -4.25 47.06 14.15
N LEU A 720 -5.25 46.58 14.92
CA LEU A 720 -6.22 45.58 14.45
C LEU A 720 -6.99 45.99 13.20
N GLN A 721 -7.39 47.26 13.07
CA GLN A 721 -8.15 47.74 11.92
C GLN A 721 -7.26 47.83 10.66
N GLU A 722 -6.05 48.35 10.81
CA GLU A 722 -5.06 48.45 9.74
C GLU A 722 -4.62 47.06 9.27
N THR A 723 -4.44 46.12 10.21
CA THR A 723 -4.16 44.71 9.92
C THR A 723 -5.28 44.10 9.07
N PHE A 724 -6.54 44.31 9.47
CA PHE A 724 -7.69 43.78 8.76
C PHE A 724 -7.76 44.29 7.30
N PHE A 725 -7.59 45.60 7.09
CA PHE A 725 -7.60 46.17 5.74
C PHE A 725 -6.42 45.68 4.89
N LEU A 726 -5.24 45.49 5.48
CA LEU A 726 -4.09 44.96 4.76
C LEU A 726 -4.28 43.48 4.37
N GLN A 727 -4.82 42.65 5.26
CA GLN A 727 -5.15 41.25 4.95
C GLN A 727 -6.22 41.13 3.88
N LEU A 728 -7.18 42.05 3.88
CA LEU A 728 -8.21 42.13 2.87
C LEU A 728 -7.61 42.45 1.49
N LEU A 729 -6.55 43.28 1.41
CA LEU A 729 -5.79 43.51 0.18
C LEU A 729 -4.92 42.30 -0.24
N ARG A 730 -4.45 41.49 0.72
CA ARG A 730 -3.70 40.23 0.46
C ARG A 730 -4.62 39.06 0.09
N SER A 731 -5.94 39.24 0.10
CA SER A 731 -6.93 38.16 -0.04
C SER A 731 -6.83 37.09 1.05
N GLU A 732 -6.32 37.44 2.23
CA GLU A 732 -6.13 36.53 3.38
C GLU A 732 -7.29 36.59 4.38
N ALA A 733 -7.99 37.74 4.47
CA ALA A 733 -9.19 37.89 5.29
C ALA A 733 -10.45 37.70 4.43
N THR A 734 -11.25 36.67 4.75
CA THR A 734 -12.51 36.37 4.05
C THR A 734 -13.75 36.89 4.78
N GLU A 735 -13.67 37.13 6.10
CA GLU A 735 -14.80 37.57 6.94
C GLU A 735 -14.37 38.67 7.92
N GLY A 736 -15.26 39.62 8.24
CA GLY A 736 -14.98 40.68 9.21
C GLY A 736 -16.15 41.65 9.38
N THR A 737 -16.12 42.52 10.39
CA THR A 737 -17.16 43.55 10.57
C THR A 737 -16.53 44.93 10.57
N VAL A 738 -17.07 45.83 9.76
CA VAL A 738 -16.59 47.21 9.61
C VAL A 738 -17.68 48.16 10.08
N ILE A 739 -17.30 49.15 10.88
CA ILE A 739 -18.20 50.21 11.34
C ILE A 739 -17.98 51.43 10.46
N LEU A 740 -19.04 51.88 9.80
CA LEU A 740 -19.02 53.07 8.95
C LEU A 740 -19.06 54.36 9.78
N PRO A 741 -18.67 55.51 9.20
CA PRO A 741 -18.69 56.81 9.89
C PRO A 741 -20.08 57.25 10.36
N ASP A 742 -21.14 56.68 9.79
CA ASP A 742 -22.54 56.91 10.15
C ASP A 742 -23.02 56.01 11.31
N GLY A 743 -22.15 55.18 11.88
CA GLY A 743 -22.43 54.29 13.01
C GLY A 743 -23.05 52.94 12.62
N ARG A 744 -23.28 52.68 11.33
CA ARG A 744 -23.81 51.39 10.86
C ARG A 744 -22.70 50.33 10.77
N SER A 745 -23.02 49.09 11.12
CA SER A 745 -22.07 47.97 11.02
C SER A 745 -22.35 47.11 9.79
N PHE A 746 -21.33 46.91 8.95
CA PHE A 746 -21.34 46.10 7.75
C PHE A 746 -20.49 44.85 7.98
N ARG A 747 -21.12 43.68 7.92
CA ARG A 747 -20.47 42.38 8.08
C ARG A 747 -20.10 41.80 6.72
N ILE A 748 -18.82 41.56 6.50
CA ILE A 748 -18.25 40.90 5.33
C ILE A 748 -18.29 39.39 5.56
N PHE A 749 -18.85 38.65 4.60
CA PHE A 749 -18.93 37.19 4.57
C PHE A 749 -17.91 36.55 3.63
N ASN A 750 -17.51 37.28 2.59
CA ASN A 750 -16.53 36.80 1.64
C ASN A 750 -15.77 37.99 1.04
N ALA A 751 -14.48 37.84 0.80
CA ALA A 751 -13.68 38.84 0.09
C ALA A 751 -12.65 38.14 -0.80
N SER A 752 -12.51 38.60 -2.04
CA SER A 752 -11.51 38.12 -2.99
C SER A 752 -10.84 39.29 -3.69
N VAL A 753 -9.52 39.21 -3.91
CA VAL A 753 -8.78 40.25 -4.63
C VAL A 753 -8.18 39.67 -5.91
N GLN A 754 -8.41 40.36 -7.03
CA GLN A 754 -7.74 40.11 -8.30
C GLN A 754 -6.75 41.24 -8.57
N THR A 755 -5.50 40.89 -8.80
CA THR A 755 -4.45 41.85 -9.15
C THR A 755 -4.19 41.81 -10.65
N LYS A 756 -4.20 42.98 -11.31
CA LYS A 756 -3.85 43.11 -12.72
C LYS A 756 -2.65 44.04 -12.89
N GLN A 757 -1.62 43.55 -13.57
CA GLN A 757 -0.51 44.40 -14.00
C GLN A 757 -0.97 45.22 -15.21
N VAL A 758 -1.02 46.54 -15.04
CA VAL A 758 -1.55 47.46 -16.06
C VAL A 758 -0.49 47.81 -17.09
N TYR A 759 0.75 47.96 -16.64
CA TYR A 759 1.89 48.35 -17.47
C TYR A 759 2.99 47.29 -17.37
N PRO A 760 3.31 46.58 -18.46
CA PRO A 760 4.41 45.61 -18.48
C PRO A 760 5.77 46.25 -18.18
N GLU A 761 5.94 47.53 -18.54
CA GLU A 761 7.21 48.26 -18.40
C GLU A 761 7.43 48.89 -17.00
N LEU A 762 6.38 48.92 -16.16
CA LEU A 762 6.42 49.44 -14.79
C LEU A 762 5.85 48.38 -13.83
N PRO A 763 6.65 47.36 -13.43
CA PRO A 763 6.19 46.27 -12.57
C PRO A 763 5.71 46.74 -11.18
N GLN A 764 6.05 47.98 -10.81
CA GLN A 764 5.69 48.63 -9.54
C GLN A 764 4.26 49.24 -9.55
N HIS A 765 3.57 49.25 -10.70
CA HIS A 765 2.21 49.78 -10.85
C HIS A 765 1.20 48.64 -11.03
N ARG A 766 0.38 48.38 -10.01
CA ARG A 766 -0.62 47.28 -10.02
C ARG A 766 -2.02 47.83 -9.74
N GLN A 767 -3.00 47.35 -10.49
CA GLN A 767 -4.42 47.57 -10.21
C GLN A 767 -4.95 46.44 -9.36
N TYR A 768 -5.63 46.79 -8.27
CA TYR A 768 -6.28 45.84 -7.37
C TYR A 768 -7.79 45.95 -7.55
N HIS A 769 -8.40 44.82 -7.93
CA HIS A 769 -9.84 44.62 -7.98
C HIS A 769 -10.23 43.75 -6.80
N LEU A 770 -10.66 44.40 -5.73
CA LEU A 770 -11.23 43.72 -4.57
C LEU A 770 -12.67 43.29 -4.91
N GLN A 771 -13.28 42.35 -4.22
CA GLN A 771 -14.67 41.92 -4.43
C GLN A 771 -15.13 41.43 -3.07
N ILE A 772 -16.20 41.99 -2.54
CA ILE A 772 -16.63 41.80 -1.15
C ILE A 772 -18.11 41.44 -1.12
N GLU A 773 -18.48 40.40 -0.41
CA GLU A 773 -19.87 40.04 -0.15
C GLU A 773 -20.17 40.30 1.33
N GLY A 774 -21.23 41.03 1.65
CA GLY A 774 -21.53 41.38 3.04
C GLY A 774 -22.99 41.75 3.30
N ALA A 775 -23.32 42.20 4.50
CA ALA A 775 -24.64 42.71 4.86
C ALA A 775 -24.59 43.65 6.06
N PHE A 776 -25.52 44.59 6.15
CA PHE A 776 -25.74 45.36 7.37
C PHE A 776 -26.46 44.52 8.42
N THR A 777 -26.17 44.75 9.70
CA THR A 777 -26.67 43.98 10.86
C THR A 777 -28.19 43.81 10.97
N ASN A 778 -29.00 44.54 10.19
CA ASN A 778 -30.46 44.46 10.15
C ASN A 778 -31.05 44.50 8.71
N ALA A 779 -30.28 44.16 7.67
CA ALA A 779 -30.74 44.19 6.26
C ALA A 779 -30.39 42.90 5.48
N GLU A 780 -31.02 42.68 4.32
CA GLU A 780 -30.76 41.54 3.43
C GLU A 780 -29.31 41.52 2.88
N ARG A 781 -28.88 40.36 2.36
CA ARG A 781 -27.51 40.14 1.86
C ARG A 781 -27.18 41.08 0.70
N LEU A 782 -26.06 41.78 0.79
CA LEU A 782 -25.53 42.74 -0.18
C LEU A 782 -24.19 42.22 -0.74
N THR A 783 -24.21 41.68 -1.96
CA THR A 783 -22.99 41.33 -2.70
C THR A 783 -22.39 42.62 -3.30
N VAL A 784 -21.09 42.87 -3.15
CA VAL A 784 -20.38 44.06 -3.66
C VAL A 784 -19.21 43.61 -4.55
N LEU A 785 -19.41 43.56 -5.87
CA LEU A 785 -18.40 43.15 -6.86
C LEU A 785 -17.62 44.37 -7.40
N LEU A 786 -16.28 44.38 -7.42
CA LEU A 786 -15.51 45.51 -7.97
C LEU A 786 -14.86 45.19 -9.33
N GLY A 787 -15.18 46.00 -10.35
CA GLY A 787 -14.62 45.95 -11.69
C GLY A 787 -15.27 47.02 -12.58
N PRO A 788 -14.56 47.55 -13.60
CA PRO A 788 -14.96 48.76 -14.27
C PRO A 788 -16.21 48.51 -15.12
N SER A 789 -17.20 49.40 -14.96
CA SER A 789 -18.45 49.51 -15.73
C SER A 789 -19.59 48.53 -15.39
N SER A 790 -20.52 48.98 -14.55
CA SER A 790 -21.95 48.92 -14.86
C SER A 790 -22.71 49.86 -13.94
N GLY A 791 -23.61 50.66 -14.49
CA GLY A 791 -24.45 51.58 -13.73
C GLY A 791 -25.66 50.83 -13.17
N ASP A 792 -25.76 50.75 -11.85
CA ASP A 792 -27.01 50.84 -11.08
C ASP A 792 -26.68 51.04 -9.60
N THR A 793 -27.37 52.01 -8.99
CA THR A 793 -26.91 52.77 -7.80
C THR A 793 -27.69 52.40 -6.53
N ASP A 794 -27.08 51.60 -5.64
CA ASP A 794 -27.44 51.60 -4.22
C ASP A 794 -26.54 52.59 -3.47
N PRO A 795 -27.08 53.66 -2.84
CA PRO A 795 -26.30 54.62 -2.07
C PRO A 795 -25.51 53.97 -0.92
N ASP A 796 -26.01 52.90 -0.31
CA ASP A 796 -25.33 52.28 0.83
C ASP A 796 -24.06 51.53 0.40
N ALA A 797 -24.10 50.85 -0.75
CA ALA A 797 -22.94 50.17 -1.29
C ALA A 797 -21.84 51.15 -1.78
N LEU A 798 -22.22 52.33 -2.29
CA LEU A 798 -21.29 53.43 -2.61
C LEU A 798 -20.59 53.98 -1.35
N VAL A 799 -21.32 54.09 -0.23
CA VAL A 799 -20.73 54.51 1.05
C VAL A 799 -19.75 53.47 1.57
N VAL A 800 -20.09 52.17 1.50
CA VAL A 800 -19.19 51.09 1.90
C VAL A 800 -17.94 51.06 1.02
N SER A 801 -18.09 51.15 -0.30
CA SER A 801 -16.97 51.09 -1.25
C SER A 801 -16.01 52.28 -1.11
N ALA A 802 -16.54 53.50 -0.95
CA ALA A 802 -15.74 54.70 -0.71
C ALA A 802 -14.99 54.64 0.64
N PHE A 803 -15.64 54.12 1.68
CA PHE A 803 -15.02 53.95 2.99
C PHE A 803 -13.88 52.93 2.93
N LEU A 804 -14.13 51.72 2.40
CA LEU A 804 -13.12 50.68 2.28
C LEU A 804 -11.94 51.12 1.43
N ARG A 805 -12.19 51.80 0.30
CA ARG A 805 -11.14 52.37 -0.55
C ARG A 805 -10.25 53.34 0.21
N ARG A 806 -10.85 54.25 0.98
CA ARG A 806 -10.12 55.26 1.75
C ARG A 806 -9.28 54.61 2.85
N GLN A 807 -9.81 53.62 3.55
CA GLN A 807 -9.07 52.92 4.61
C GLN A 807 -7.91 52.09 4.03
N CYS A 808 -8.16 51.32 2.96
CA CYS A 808 -7.11 50.55 2.29
C CYS A 808 -5.98 51.45 1.74
N LEU A 809 -6.32 52.61 1.13
CA LEU A 809 -5.32 53.57 0.67
C LEU A 809 -4.56 54.22 1.83
N SER A 810 -5.24 54.56 2.93
CA SER A 810 -4.58 55.13 4.12
C SER A 810 -3.56 54.16 4.72
N VAL A 811 -3.90 52.87 4.81
CA VAL A 811 -2.97 51.83 5.28
C VAL A 811 -1.83 51.65 4.28
N PHE A 812 -2.12 51.72 2.98
CA PHE A 812 -1.11 51.63 1.93
C PHE A 812 -0.09 52.78 2.01
N ASP A 813 -0.57 54.02 2.06
CA ASP A 813 0.29 55.20 2.13
C ASP A 813 1.11 55.20 3.42
N ARG A 814 0.54 54.76 4.55
CA ARG A 814 1.27 54.62 5.81
C ARG A 814 2.40 53.58 5.72
N CYS A 815 2.12 52.40 5.14
CA CYS A 815 3.16 51.38 4.97
C CYS A 815 4.30 51.85 4.06
N ARG A 816 3.96 52.59 2.98
CA ARG A 816 4.95 53.16 2.06
C ARG A 816 5.79 54.27 2.70
N ASP A 817 5.13 55.23 3.35
CA ASP A 817 5.75 56.49 3.77
C ASP A 817 6.43 56.37 5.15
N GLU A 818 5.89 55.54 6.05
CA GLU A 818 6.40 55.35 7.43
C GLU A 818 7.33 54.14 7.54
N PHE A 819 6.99 53.01 6.90
CA PHE A 819 7.74 51.75 7.04
C PHE A 819 8.61 51.41 5.82
N GLY A 820 8.48 52.15 4.71
CA GLY A 820 9.28 52.01 3.50
C GLY A 820 9.12 50.67 2.76
N THR A 821 8.09 49.87 3.10
CA THR A 821 7.97 48.44 2.74
C THR A 821 6.51 48.09 2.42
N PHE A 822 6.27 47.03 1.63
CA PHE A 822 4.91 46.64 1.25
C PHE A 822 4.69 45.12 1.17
N PRO A 823 3.98 44.53 2.14
CA PRO A 823 3.78 43.09 2.24
C PRO A 823 2.60 42.58 1.37
N LEU A 824 2.56 42.89 0.06
CA LEU A 824 1.52 42.41 -0.89
C LEU A 824 1.98 41.24 -1.77
N ALA A 825 3.09 40.60 -1.46
CA ALA A 825 3.61 39.49 -2.25
C ALA A 825 2.74 38.23 -2.11
N SER A 826 1.70 38.11 -2.94
CA SER A 826 1.11 36.82 -3.28
C SER A 826 1.96 36.19 -4.40
N GLY A 827 3.10 35.58 -4.03
CA GLY A 827 3.80 34.55 -4.82
C GLY A 827 4.23 34.89 -6.25
N THR A 828 4.35 36.16 -6.65
CA THR A 828 4.76 36.55 -8.00
C THR A 828 5.77 37.71 -8.00
N GLY A 829 7.03 37.33 -7.77
CA GLY A 829 8.22 38.09 -8.18
C GLY A 829 8.39 39.47 -7.53
N GLY A 830 8.94 39.48 -6.31
CA GLY A 830 9.87 40.47 -5.73
C GLY A 830 10.13 41.81 -6.42
N PHE A 831 9.11 42.66 -6.56
CA PHE A 831 9.32 44.09 -6.83
C PHE A 831 8.46 44.95 -5.89
N PRO A 832 9.02 45.97 -5.22
CA PRO A 832 8.27 46.84 -4.31
C PRO A 832 7.26 47.69 -5.09
N VAL A 833 5.97 47.62 -4.70
CA VAL A 833 4.89 48.43 -5.29
C VAL A 833 5.03 49.87 -4.81
N LYS A 834 5.20 50.84 -5.71
CA LYS A 834 5.37 52.27 -5.36
C LYS A 834 4.09 53.09 -5.52
N THR A 835 3.17 52.65 -6.38
CA THR A 835 1.89 53.33 -6.64
C THR A 835 0.77 52.31 -6.79
N MET A 836 -0.36 52.56 -6.13
CA MET A 836 -1.54 51.68 -6.11
C MET A 836 -2.78 52.45 -6.58
N ASP A 837 -3.44 51.94 -7.62
CA ASP A 837 -4.77 52.39 -8.01
C ASP A 837 -5.81 51.37 -7.53
N LEU A 838 -6.65 51.80 -6.57
CA LEU A 838 -7.79 51.05 -6.08
C LEU A 838 -9.06 51.47 -6.84
N THR A 839 -9.73 50.50 -7.46
CA THR A 839 -11.03 50.68 -8.13
C THR A 839 -12.11 49.91 -7.37
N CYS A 840 -13.25 50.54 -7.09
CA CYS A 840 -14.36 49.95 -6.34
C CYS A 840 -15.70 50.25 -7.02
N ASP A 841 -16.49 49.22 -7.38
CA ASP A 841 -17.79 49.32 -8.06
C ASP A 841 -18.86 48.44 -7.37
N VAL A 842 -20.15 48.53 -7.74
CA VAL A 842 -21.30 47.95 -7.01
C VAL A 842 -22.24 47.19 -7.97
N VAL A 843 -22.68 45.96 -7.60
CA VAL A 843 -23.76 45.23 -8.30
C VAL A 843 -24.61 44.44 -7.29
N ILE A 844 -25.93 44.66 -7.29
CA ILE A 844 -26.91 43.98 -6.42
C ILE A 844 -27.30 42.62 -7.02
N VAL A 845 -27.42 41.57 -6.20
CA VAL A 845 -28.02 40.28 -6.59
C VAL A 845 -29.26 40.02 -5.74
N ASP A 846 -30.44 40.07 -6.35
CA ASP A 846 -31.71 39.72 -5.70
C ASP A 846 -31.78 38.22 -5.33
N PRO A 847 -32.53 37.84 -4.28
CA PRO A 847 -32.63 36.45 -3.84
C PRO A 847 -33.28 35.54 -4.90
N PRO A 848 -32.98 34.22 -4.91
CA PRO A 848 -33.68 33.29 -5.80
C PRO A 848 -35.17 33.30 -5.43
N SER A 849 -35.99 33.76 -6.36
CA SER A 849 -37.44 33.71 -6.23
C SER A 849 -37.87 32.25 -6.02
N LYS A 850 -38.66 32.03 -4.97
CA LYS A 850 -39.39 30.78 -4.77
C LYS A 850 -40.34 30.58 -5.95
N GLY A 851 -40.04 29.59 -6.80
CA GLY A 851 -41.01 28.91 -7.65
C GLY A 851 -41.13 29.42 -9.09
N GLY A 852 -40.88 28.52 -10.04
CA GLY A 852 -41.24 28.69 -11.44
C GLY A 852 -40.59 27.62 -12.32
N LEU A 853 -41.38 26.62 -12.72
CA LEU A 853 -41.06 25.62 -13.76
C LEU A 853 -40.63 26.30 -15.07
N LEU A 854 -39.54 25.81 -15.67
CA LEU A 854 -39.48 25.22 -17.02
C LEU A 854 -38.16 24.49 -17.24
#